data_AF-A0A5B0PQU3-F1
#
_entry.id   AF-A0A5B0PQU3-F1
#
_cell.length_a   1.000
_cell.length_b   1.000
_cell.length_c   1.000
_cell.angle_alpha   90.00
_cell.angle_beta   90.00
_cell.angle_gamma   90.00
#
_symmetry.space_group_name_H-M   'P 1'
#
loop_
_entity.id
_entity.type
_entity.pdbx_description
1 polymer ?
#
loop_
_entity_poly.entity_id
_entity_poly.type
_entity_poly.pdbx_seq_one_letter_code
_entity_poly.pdbx_strand_id
1 'polypeptide(L)'
;MSDNLLAPEPVKGTAGQLHVPGFTPSATPEPPHRHHVVKNTAGYEDIVFEGKKTQALNVEEIVGKSGFVPQNLVHNEVAWFYNNLGIDDQYFRMESAETVAEHVTSLYGAKILAWSRHQKQLDINLEKETETNAVYIHSSTPGVSDPSTNFEARIDEKFLDIPMKDGTFRLETYRSAGNVASNVAQQLRCYFVTKCNFVNASPDAKSADYSDIRKVSDQTFLSKVSPNTLEIYQSLMQAALARTGPVVECYEVEGNSLERRVVIAYRHASTNHFFSAMSDLYHFYGLYSTRKYVERFSNGMTIISIYLHSLRGPPIESAITQVIREASLVFCLPNNPFFQPSTHHAVQEAAYAYCASIFSQHFLNRLGPSYLALKGLLNESDPMQAGVLNDIKRRFREETFTRQSITEVVLAYPSIIRLLYVNFALVHYINASSSRQQLMPTLSYQRLQTGTPLTDEELYANIRKSASNSHDLQVLESFLVFNKHILKTNFYTPTKASHSTSVESTIACLTRHGTLFVSQVALSFRLDPAFLPEAEYPMTPYGLVMVVGSDFRGFHLRFKDVARGGIRIIRSRNKENYSINLRQQFDENYNLAFTQSLKNSTIPEGGAKGTILPELESNPRACFEKYVDGILDLLIPGKSPGIKDPIVDLYNRPEALFFGPDEGTADMMDWAALHARERGYDQWKSFTTGKSAGLLGGIPHDAVRSEFPPTAADFEETTH
;
A
#
# COMPACT_ATOMS: atom_id res chain seq x y z
N MET A 1 -31.17 -7.76 24.06
CA MET A 1 -31.63 -6.63 24.89
C MET A 1 -30.58 -5.55 24.77
N SER A 2 -31.01 -4.37 24.35
CA SER A 2 -30.20 -3.22 23.93
C SER A 2 -29.67 -2.44 25.12
N ASP A 3 -28.35 -2.34 25.29
CA ASP A 3 -27.74 -1.39 26.22
C ASP A 3 -27.18 -0.19 25.44
N ASN A 4 -28.02 0.83 25.34
CA ASN A 4 -27.67 2.19 24.95
C ASN A 4 -27.00 2.89 26.14
N LEU A 5 -25.69 3.13 26.07
CA LEU A 5 -25.02 4.10 26.94
C LEU A 5 -25.12 5.49 26.30
N LEU A 6 -26.18 6.21 26.68
CA LEU A 6 -26.36 7.63 26.41
C LEU A 6 -25.30 8.45 27.18
N ALA A 7 -24.63 9.36 26.46
CA ALA A 7 -23.78 10.39 27.05
C ALA A 7 -24.61 11.39 27.88
N PRO A 8 -24.06 11.96 28.98
CA PRO A 8 -24.81 12.89 29.82
C PRO A 8 -24.97 14.27 29.15
N GLU A 9 -26.15 14.87 29.30
CA GLU A 9 -26.48 16.21 28.80
C GLU A 9 -25.73 17.33 29.56
N PRO A 10 -25.44 18.48 28.90
CA PRO A 10 -24.77 19.61 29.52
C PRO A 10 -25.75 20.48 30.34
N VAL A 11 -25.42 20.67 31.62
CA VAL A 11 -26.12 21.59 32.52
C VAL A 11 -25.82 23.04 32.13
N LYS A 12 -26.88 23.83 31.91
CA LYS A 12 -26.82 25.30 31.78
C LYS A 12 -26.57 25.95 33.14
N GLY A 13 -25.63 26.88 33.22
CA GLY A 13 -25.72 27.96 34.20
C GLY A 13 -24.44 28.71 34.56
N THR A 14 -24.52 30.01 34.29
CA THR A 14 -23.90 31.16 35.00
C THR A 14 -22.49 31.62 34.64
N ALA A 15 -22.49 32.87 34.16
CA ALA A 15 -21.37 33.74 33.92
C ALA A 15 -20.62 34.10 35.20
N GLY A 16 -19.30 34.16 35.10
CA GLY A 16 -18.41 34.69 36.12
C GLY A 16 -17.01 34.84 35.52
N GLN A 17 -16.75 36.00 34.91
CA GLN A 17 -15.41 36.41 34.51
C GLN A 17 -14.52 36.48 35.75
N LEU A 18 -13.49 35.64 35.83
CA LEU A 18 -12.36 35.83 36.74
C LEU A 18 -11.23 36.51 35.96
N HIS A 19 -11.12 37.81 36.18
CA HIS A 19 -10.06 38.67 35.69
C HIS A 19 -8.78 38.41 36.51
N VAL A 20 -7.73 37.88 35.88
CA VAL A 20 -6.38 37.83 36.48
C VAL A 20 -5.63 39.09 36.05
N PRO A 21 -5.26 40.01 36.96
CA PRO A 21 -4.48 41.20 36.61
C PRO A 21 -3.02 40.81 36.37
N GLY A 22 -2.46 41.13 35.19
CA GLY A 22 -1.01 41.07 34.98
C GLY A 22 -0.48 40.52 33.65
N PHE A 23 -1.29 40.36 32.60
CA PHE A 23 -0.79 39.93 31.29
C PHE A 23 -1.15 40.96 30.21
N THR A 24 -0.21 41.86 29.91
CA THR A 24 -0.25 42.66 28.68
C THR A 24 0.26 41.80 27.52
N PRO A 25 -0.51 41.58 26.44
CA PRO A 25 0.01 40.90 25.27
C PRO A 25 0.98 41.85 24.55
N SER A 26 2.27 41.55 24.64
CA SER A 26 3.29 42.15 23.77
C SER A 26 2.96 41.76 22.34
N ALA A 27 2.75 42.76 21.48
CA ALA A 27 2.60 42.60 20.05
C ALA A 27 3.88 41.96 19.47
N THR A 28 3.83 40.66 19.16
CA THR A 28 4.84 40.01 18.33
C THR A 28 4.55 40.33 16.85
N PRO A 29 5.55 40.74 16.06
CA PRO A 29 5.37 41.06 14.64
C PRO A 29 4.94 39.82 13.86
N GLU A 30 3.99 39.99 12.93
CA GLU A 30 3.58 38.92 12.02
C GLU A 30 4.76 38.46 11.15
N PRO A 31 5.07 37.15 11.08
CA PRO A 31 6.06 36.63 10.15
C PRO A 31 5.47 36.54 8.71
N PRO A 32 6.30 36.77 7.67
CA PRO A 32 5.84 36.85 6.29
C PRO A 32 5.61 35.45 5.69
N HIS A 33 4.50 35.31 4.93
CA HIS A 33 4.09 34.19 4.07
C HIS A 33 3.79 32.82 4.71
N ARG A 34 2.49 32.49 4.80
CA ARG A 34 1.96 31.14 5.13
C ARG A 34 1.98 30.24 3.88
N HIS A 35 3.02 29.43 3.69
CA HIS A 35 3.21 28.59 2.50
C HIS A 35 2.34 27.30 2.40
N HIS A 36 1.47 26.99 3.37
CA HIS A 36 0.72 25.71 3.41
C HIS A 36 -0.81 25.83 3.61
N VAL A 37 -1.35 27.04 3.43
CA VAL A 37 -2.81 27.23 3.34
C VAL A 37 -3.13 27.47 1.87
N VAL A 38 -3.94 26.60 1.29
CA VAL A 38 -4.35 26.69 -0.11
C VAL A 38 -5.71 27.37 -0.16
N LYS A 39 -5.87 28.34 -1.06
CA LYS A 39 -7.17 28.96 -1.35
C LYS A 39 -8.24 27.88 -1.49
N ASN A 40 -9.41 28.11 -0.91
CA ASN A 40 -10.57 27.22 -1.04
C ASN A 40 -11.23 27.37 -2.42
N THR A 41 -10.46 27.00 -3.42
CA THR A 41 -10.90 26.76 -4.79
C THR A 41 -10.64 25.29 -5.09
N ALA A 42 -11.24 24.76 -6.16
CA ALA A 42 -11.02 23.36 -6.55
C ALA A 42 -9.55 23.05 -6.89
N GLY A 43 -8.70 24.08 -7.04
CA GLY A 43 -7.34 23.96 -7.54
C GLY A 43 -7.29 23.77 -9.06
N TYR A 44 -8.46 23.61 -9.68
CA TYR A 44 -8.75 23.56 -11.11
C TYR A 44 -9.74 24.70 -11.38
N GLU A 45 -9.59 25.37 -12.53
CA GLU A 45 -10.53 26.39 -13.00
C GLU A 45 -11.78 25.70 -13.52
N ASP A 46 -12.96 26.16 -13.05
CA ASP A 46 -14.24 25.68 -13.53
C ASP A 46 -14.35 26.03 -15.02
N ILE A 47 -14.43 25.00 -15.87
CA ILE A 47 -14.68 25.21 -17.29
C ILE A 47 -16.12 25.65 -17.41
N VAL A 48 -16.40 26.89 -17.81
CA VAL A 48 -17.78 27.27 -18.12
C VAL A 48 -18.16 26.68 -19.48
N PHE A 49 -19.11 25.76 -19.51
CA PHE A 49 -19.68 25.28 -20.77
C PHE A 49 -20.75 26.27 -21.25
N GLU A 50 -20.38 27.17 -22.16
CA GLU A 50 -21.31 28.17 -22.70
C GLU A 50 -22.59 27.55 -23.31
N GLY A 51 -22.47 26.34 -23.87
CA GLY A 51 -23.59 25.58 -24.44
C GLY A 51 -24.50 24.87 -23.42
N LYS A 52 -24.22 24.96 -22.11
CA LYS A 52 -24.90 24.16 -21.07
C LYS A 52 -26.41 24.39 -21.03
N LYS A 53 -26.85 25.65 -21.14
CA LYS A 53 -28.28 25.99 -21.17
C LYS A 53 -28.97 25.45 -22.42
N THR A 54 -28.32 25.55 -23.57
CA THR A 54 -28.86 25.03 -24.85
C THR A 54 -28.97 23.52 -24.81
N GLN A 55 -27.96 22.83 -24.27
CA GLN A 55 -27.99 21.38 -24.09
C GLN A 55 -29.10 20.96 -23.12
N ALA A 56 -29.29 21.68 -22.02
CA ALA A 56 -30.38 21.40 -21.07
C ALA A 56 -31.77 21.48 -21.73
N LEU A 57 -32.00 22.48 -22.59
CA LEU A 57 -33.24 22.58 -23.36
C LEU A 57 -33.42 21.41 -24.34
N ASN A 58 -32.36 20.98 -25.02
CA ASN A 58 -32.40 19.80 -25.88
C ASN A 58 -32.71 18.53 -25.08
N VAL A 59 -32.13 18.40 -23.87
CA VAL A 59 -32.42 17.29 -22.95
C VAL A 59 -33.89 17.30 -22.53
N GLU A 60 -34.46 18.46 -22.17
CA GLU A 60 -35.89 18.58 -21.86
C GLU A 60 -36.78 18.11 -23.01
N GLU A 61 -36.43 18.47 -24.26
CA GLU A 61 -37.16 18.02 -25.44
C GLU A 61 -37.06 16.51 -25.63
N ILE A 62 -35.87 15.92 -25.49
CA ILE A 62 -35.65 14.47 -25.64
C ILE A 62 -36.39 13.69 -24.55
N VAL A 63 -36.24 14.09 -23.28
CA VAL A 63 -36.92 13.45 -22.14
C VAL A 63 -38.43 13.57 -22.27
N GLY A 64 -38.95 14.75 -22.65
CA GLY A 64 -40.38 14.95 -22.89
C GLY A 64 -40.93 14.09 -24.02
N LYS A 65 -40.20 13.97 -25.14
CA LYS A 65 -40.58 13.09 -26.27
C LYS A 65 -40.57 11.60 -25.90
N SER A 66 -39.69 11.19 -24.98
CA SER A 66 -39.60 9.78 -24.55
C SER A 66 -40.84 9.28 -23.81
N GLY A 67 -41.57 10.18 -23.14
CA GLY A 67 -42.80 9.86 -22.41
C GLY A 67 -42.62 9.09 -21.10
N PHE A 68 -41.39 8.75 -20.68
CA PHE A 68 -41.14 8.02 -19.43
C PHE A 68 -41.26 8.89 -18.17
N VAL A 69 -40.97 10.19 -18.29
CA VAL A 69 -41.11 11.18 -17.21
C VAL A 69 -42.39 11.99 -17.46
N PRO A 70 -43.28 12.17 -16.47
CA PRO A 70 -44.46 13.01 -16.60
C PRO A 70 -44.11 14.42 -17.07
N GLN A 71 -44.85 14.94 -18.07
CA GLN A 71 -44.52 16.20 -18.75
C GLN A 71 -44.35 17.39 -17.79
N ASN A 72 -45.13 17.41 -16.71
CA ASN A 72 -45.07 18.45 -15.68
C ASN A 72 -43.83 18.37 -14.77
N LEU A 73 -43.10 17.26 -14.78
CA LEU A 73 -41.89 17.03 -13.98
C LEU A 73 -40.60 17.13 -14.80
N VAL A 74 -40.66 17.02 -16.13
CA VAL A 74 -39.48 17.03 -17.03
C VAL A 74 -38.54 18.20 -16.73
N HIS A 75 -39.06 19.43 -16.73
CA HIS A 75 -38.26 20.63 -16.47
C HIS A 75 -37.56 20.57 -15.11
N ASN A 76 -38.28 20.16 -14.06
CA ASN A 76 -37.73 20.10 -12.70
C ASN A 76 -36.64 19.04 -12.57
N GLU A 77 -36.82 17.86 -13.18
CA GLU A 77 -35.85 16.77 -13.15
C GLU A 77 -34.57 17.13 -13.93
N VAL A 78 -34.70 17.75 -15.11
CA VAL A 78 -33.54 18.22 -15.89
C VAL A 78 -32.83 19.37 -15.18
N ALA A 79 -33.57 20.36 -14.68
CA ALA A 79 -32.99 21.49 -13.94
C ALA A 79 -32.25 21.02 -12.68
N TRP A 80 -32.81 20.04 -11.96
CA TRP A 80 -32.16 19.43 -10.82
C TRP A 80 -30.84 18.73 -11.21
N PHE A 81 -30.84 18.01 -12.33
CA PHE A 81 -29.64 17.32 -12.83
C PHE A 81 -28.52 18.29 -13.24
N TYR A 82 -28.86 19.39 -13.90
CA TYR A 82 -27.87 20.36 -14.38
C TYR A 82 -27.34 21.30 -13.29
N ASN A 83 -28.16 21.65 -12.29
CA ASN A 83 -27.84 22.72 -11.35
C ASN A 83 -27.68 22.27 -9.90
N ASN A 84 -28.43 21.26 -9.46
CA ASN A 84 -28.50 20.89 -8.04
C ASN A 84 -27.58 19.71 -7.68
N LEU A 85 -27.26 18.88 -8.67
CA LEU A 85 -26.37 17.72 -8.48
C LEU A 85 -24.91 18.11 -8.28
N GLY A 86 -24.49 19.27 -8.80
CA GLY A 86 -23.10 19.74 -8.74
C GLY A 86 -22.16 18.96 -9.65
N ILE A 87 -22.66 18.48 -10.79
CA ILE A 87 -21.83 17.85 -11.83
C ILE A 87 -21.04 18.94 -12.57
N ASP A 88 -19.74 18.72 -12.76
CA ASP A 88 -18.84 19.65 -13.45
C ASP A 88 -19.28 19.89 -14.91
N ASP A 89 -19.11 21.11 -15.39
CA ASP A 89 -19.46 21.55 -16.75
C ASP A 89 -18.72 20.76 -17.84
N GLN A 90 -17.53 20.22 -17.54
CA GLN A 90 -16.80 19.36 -18.47
C GLN A 90 -17.60 18.10 -18.83
N TYR A 91 -18.34 17.51 -17.90
CA TYR A 91 -19.18 16.35 -18.20
C TYR A 91 -20.22 16.72 -19.26
N PHE A 92 -20.91 17.84 -19.08
CA PHE A 92 -21.91 18.35 -20.03
C PHE A 92 -21.30 18.70 -21.39
N ARG A 93 -20.04 19.15 -21.41
CA ARG A 93 -19.29 19.41 -22.64
C ARG A 93 -18.90 18.12 -23.39
N MET A 94 -18.58 17.06 -22.67
CA MET A 94 -18.09 15.79 -23.23
C MET A 94 -19.22 14.87 -23.66
N GLU A 95 -20.39 14.95 -23.03
CA GLU A 95 -21.55 14.10 -23.34
C GLU A 95 -22.53 14.74 -24.31
N SER A 96 -23.26 13.89 -25.04
CA SER A 96 -24.33 14.34 -25.93
C SER A 96 -25.63 14.60 -25.15
N ALA A 97 -26.53 15.42 -25.69
CA ALA A 97 -27.83 15.67 -25.06
C ALA A 97 -28.64 14.37 -24.90
N GLU A 98 -28.52 13.43 -25.83
CA GLU A 98 -29.16 12.12 -25.76
C GLU A 98 -28.65 11.31 -24.56
N THR A 99 -27.34 11.28 -24.33
CA THR A 99 -26.78 10.57 -23.17
C THR A 99 -27.22 11.21 -21.86
N VAL A 100 -27.21 12.53 -21.78
CA VAL A 100 -27.67 13.23 -20.57
C VAL A 100 -29.16 12.97 -20.33
N ALA A 101 -29.98 12.90 -21.39
CA ALA A 101 -31.39 12.55 -21.30
C ALA A 101 -31.61 11.11 -20.79
N GLU A 102 -30.80 10.15 -21.22
CA GLU A 102 -30.80 8.79 -20.69
C GLU A 102 -30.49 8.78 -19.19
N HIS A 103 -29.46 9.52 -18.74
CA HIS A 103 -29.11 9.62 -17.33
C HIS A 103 -30.22 10.23 -16.48
N VAL A 104 -30.88 11.30 -16.96
CA VAL A 104 -32.03 11.91 -16.28
C VAL A 104 -33.19 10.92 -16.18
N THR A 105 -33.48 10.20 -17.26
CA THR A 105 -34.56 9.21 -17.31
C THR A 105 -34.29 8.04 -16.37
N SER A 106 -33.07 7.51 -16.36
CA SER A 106 -32.67 6.41 -15.46
C SER A 106 -32.68 6.83 -14.00
N LEU A 107 -32.26 8.07 -13.68
CA LEU A 107 -32.37 8.63 -12.34
C LEU A 107 -33.84 8.71 -11.89
N TYR A 108 -34.73 9.18 -12.76
CA TYR A 108 -36.16 9.23 -12.47
C TYR A 108 -36.76 7.83 -12.27
N GLY A 109 -36.36 6.86 -13.11
CA GLY A 109 -36.73 5.46 -12.95
C GLY A 109 -36.29 4.87 -11.60
N ALA A 110 -35.07 5.19 -11.16
CA ALA A 110 -34.57 4.78 -9.85
C ALA A 110 -35.41 5.37 -8.69
N LYS A 111 -35.86 6.63 -8.81
CA LYS A 111 -36.79 7.25 -7.84
C LYS A 111 -38.12 6.51 -7.75
N ILE A 112 -38.70 6.12 -8.88
CA ILE A 112 -39.94 5.33 -8.91
C ILE A 112 -39.72 3.95 -8.28
N LEU A 113 -38.62 3.27 -8.62
CA LEU A 113 -38.30 1.94 -8.10
C LEU A 113 -38.13 1.94 -6.58
N ALA A 114 -37.41 2.93 -6.05
CA ALA A 114 -37.22 3.11 -4.61
C ALA A 114 -38.56 3.34 -3.89
N TRP A 115 -39.43 4.18 -4.47
CA TRP A 115 -40.77 4.43 -3.94
C TRP A 115 -41.63 3.15 -3.94
N SER A 116 -41.63 2.40 -5.04
CA SER A 116 -42.39 1.15 -5.21
C SER A 116 -41.96 0.05 -4.23
N ARG A 117 -40.66 -0.05 -3.95
CA ARG A 117 -40.12 -1.05 -3.01
C ARG A 117 -40.25 -0.64 -1.53
N HIS A 118 -40.83 0.52 -1.23
CA HIS A 118 -40.80 1.15 0.10
C HIS A 118 -39.39 1.20 0.71
N GLN A 119 -38.36 1.26 -0.14
CA GLN A 119 -36.97 1.32 0.30
C GLN A 119 -36.64 2.76 0.71
N LYS A 120 -35.99 2.91 1.86
CA LYS A 120 -35.44 4.20 2.32
C LYS A 120 -34.12 4.58 1.63
N GLN A 121 -33.71 3.81 0.62
CA GLN A 121 -32.48 4.00 -0.15
C GLN A 121 -32.82 4.04 -1.64
N LEU A 122 -32.17 4.98 -2.33
CA LEU A 122 -32.16 5.10 -3.79
C LEU A 122 -30.96 4.34 -4.31
N ASP A 123 -31.20 3.22 -4.99
CA ASP A 123 -30.15 2.49 -5.69
C ASP A 123 -30.03 3.04 -7.12
N ILE A 124 -29.10 3.98 -7.29
CA ILE A 124 -28.74 4.55 -8.59
C ILE A 124 -27.39 3.96 -8.95
N ASN A 125 -27.32 3.28 -10.10
CA ASN A 125 -26.09 2.78 -10.69
C ASN A 125 -26.16 3.06 -12.20
N LEU A 126 -25.50 4.14 -12.64
CA LEU A 126 -25.37 4.49 -14.05
C LEU A 126 -23.93 4.28 -14.46
N GLU A 127 -23.74 3.58 -15.58
CA GLU A 127 -22.42 3.24 -16.09
C GLU A 127 -22.41 3.43 -17.60
N LYS A 128 -21.40 4.13 -18.09
CA LYS A 128 -21.14 4.26 -19.53
C LYS A 128 -19.64 4.13 -19.74
N GLU A 129 -19.23 3.12 -20.48
CA GLU A 129 -17.83 2.88 -20.82
C GLU A 129 -17.66 2.98 -22.34
N THR A 130 -16.63 3.69 -22.77
CA THR A 130 -16.16 3.78 -24.16
C THR A 130 -14.66 3.53 -24.19
N GLU A 131 -14.06 3.41 -25.36
CA GLU A 131 -12.60 3.21 -25.48
C GLU A 131 -11.76 4.39 -24.95
N THR A 132 -12.34 5.58 -24.86
CA THR A 132 -11.63 6.81 -24.49
C THR A 132 -12.09 7.41 -23.16
N ASN A 133 -13.35 7.17 -22.78
CA ASN A 133 -13.95 7.73 -21.58
C ASN A 133 -14.80 6.69 -20.84
N ALA A 134 -14.88 6.80 -19.52
CA ALA A 134 -15.86 6.08 -18.73
C ALA A 134 -16.52 6.99 -17.69
N VAL A 135 -17.81 6.82 -17.48
CA VAL A 135 -18.63 7.56 -16.52
C VAL A 135 -19.34 6.57 -15.62
N TYR A 136 -19.17 6.74 -14.31
CA TYR A 136 -19.90 5.98 -13.30
C TYR A 136 -20.59 6.96 -12.35
N ILE A 137 -21.91 6.86 -12.20
CA ILE A 137 -22.68 7.66 -11.26
C ILE A 137 -23.48 6.72 -10.38
N HIS A 138 -23.23 6.77 -9.08
CA HIS A 138 -23.94 5.90 -8.16
C HIS A 138 -24.33 6.57 -6.85
N SER A 139 -25.35 6.02 -6.20
CA SER A 139 -25.70 6.39 -4.82
C SER A 139 -24.65 5.87 -3.85
N SER A 140 -24.18 6.72 -2.95
CA SER A 140 -23.26 6.31 -1.88
C SER A 140 -23.53 7.07 -0.59
N THR A 141 -23.34 6.37 0.53
CA THR A 141 -23.32 7.00 1.86
C THR A 141 -21.91 7.54 2.11
N PRO A 142 -21.75 8.81 2.51
CA PRO A 142 -20.45 9.36 2.91
C PRO A 142 -19.80 8.53 4.02
N GLY A 143 -18.51 8.21 3.88
CA GLY A 143 -17.75 7.47 4.90
C GLY A 143 -17.88 5.95 4.86
N VAL A 144 -18.63 5.42 3.90
CA VAL A 144 -18.88 3.99 3.80
C VAL A 144 -18.40 3.52 2.44
N SER A 145 -17.49 2.55 2.45
CA SER A 145 -17.16 1.76 1.27
C SER A 145 -18.23 0.70 1.09
N ASP A 146 -18.89 0.71 -0.06
CA ASP A 146 -19.93 -0.27 -0.39
C ASP A 146 -19.31 -1.45 -1.18
N PRO A 147 -19.15 -2.63 -0.55
CA PRO A 147 -18.57 -3.79 -1.20
C PRO A 147 -19.47 -4.38 -2.30
N SER A 148 -20.75 -4.03 -2.36
CA SER A 148 -21.68 -4.59 -3.34
C SER A 148 -21.46 -4.07 -4.76
N THR A 149 -20.93 -2.85 -4.90
CA THR A 149 -20.72 -2.21 -6.20
C THR A 149 -19.26 -2.22 -6.64
N ASN A 150 -18.32 -2.14 -5.68
CA ASN A 150 -16.87 -2.23 -5.89
C ASN A 150 -16.33 -1.34 -7.04
N PHE A 151 -16.94 -0.17 -7.26
CA PHE A 151 -16.65 0.71 -8.39
C PHE A 151 -15.19 1.15 -8.47
N GLU A 152 -14.61 1.59 -7.35
CA GLU A 152 -13.23 2.09 -7.34
C GLU A 152 -12.23 0.97 -7.63
N ALA A 153 -12.42 -0.25 -7.10
CA ALA A 153 -11.53 -1.37 -7.43
C ALA A 153 -11.65 -1.76 -8.92
N ARG A 154 -12.86 -1.70 -9.49
CA ARG A 154 -13.04 -1.92 -10.94
C ARG A 154 -12.38 -0.83 -11.78
N ILE A 155 -12.40 0.42 -11.32
CA ILE A 155 -11.70 1.54 -11.97
C ILE A 155 -10.18 1.33 -11.89
N ASP A 156 -9.68 0.86 -10.76
CA ASP A 156 -8.26 0.49 -10.58
C ASP A 156 -7.85 -0.54 -11.64
N GLU A 157 -8.53 -1.68 -11.68
CA GLU A 157 -8.21 -2.79 -12.60
C GLU A 157 -8.30 -2.41 -14.08
N LYS A 158 -9.35 -1.68 -14.48
CA LYS A 158 -9.60 -1.37 -15.89
C LYS A 158 -8.81 -0.18 -16.42
N PHE A 159 -8.46 0.80 -15.59
CA PHE A 159 -7.93 2.09 -16.07
C PHE A 159 -6.68 2.58 -15.33
N LEU A 160 -6.59 2.41 -14.01
CA LEU A 160 -5.49 3.02 -13.25
C LEU A 160 -4.27 2.10 -13.13
N ASP A 161 -4.45 0.79 -13.01
CA ASP A 161 -3.38 -0.19 -12.82
C ASP A 161 -2.86 -0.80 -14.13
N ILE A 162 -3.52 -0.53 -15.25
CA ILE A 162 -3.11 -1.06 -16.55
C ILE A 162 -1.72 -0.54 -16.97
N PRO A 163 -0.95 -1.33 -17.74
CA PRO A 163 0.31 -0.89 -18.32
C PRO A 163 0.13 0.35 -19.20
N MET A 164 1.07 1.30 -19.16
CA MET A 164 0.98 2.55 -19.95
C MET A 164 0.84 2.32 -21.46
N LYS A 165 1.38 1.20 -21.97
CA LYS A 165 1.26 0.79 -23.38
C LYS A 165 -0.19 0.50 -23.81
N ASP A 166 -1.03 0.06 -22.87
CA ASP A 166 -2.42 -0.33 -23.12
C ASP A 166 -3.36 0.87 -22.97
N GLY A 167 -2.92 1.90 -22.23
CA GLY A 167 -3.57 3.18 -22.11
C GLY A 167 -3.09 3.94 -20.89
N THR A 168 -3.26 5.26 -20.92
CA THR A 168 -3.04 6.10 -19.74
C THR A 168 -4.27 6.97 -19.54
N PHE A 169 -4.87 6.87 -18.36
CA PHE A 169 -6.15 7.50 -18.05
C PHE A 169 -6.01 8.43 -16.84
N ARG A 170 -6.76 9.52 -16.85
CA ARG A 170 -6.98 10.39 -15.70
C ARG A 170 -8.38 10.17 -15.15
N LEU A 171 -8.54 10.41 -13.85
CA LEU A 171 -9.80 10.25 -13.15
C LEU A 171 -10.14 11.52 -12.38
N GLU A 172 -11.37 12.01 -12.55
CA GLU A 172 -11.96 13.05 -11.73
C GLU A 172 -13.16 12.47 -10.98
N THR A 173 -13.26 12.71 -9.67
CA THR A 173 -14.36 12.21 -8.84
C THR A 173 -15.02 13.35 -8.11
N TYR A 174 -16.36 13.30 -8.03
CA TYR A 174 -17.15 14.31 -7.35
C TYR A 174 -18.23 13.66 -6.51
N ARG A 175 -18.54 14.29 -5.39
CA ARG A 175 -19.65 13.94 -4.51
C ARG A 175 -20.65 15.08 -4.50
N SER A 176 -21.94 14.78 -4.68
CA SER A 176 -22.99 15.80 -4.68
C SER A 176 -23.09 16.50 -3.33
N ALA A 177 -23.28 17.83 -3.32
CA ALA A 177 -23.42 18.60 -2.09
C ALA A 177 -24.75 18.30 -1.36
N GLY A 178 -25.79 17.95 -2.12
CA GLY A 178 -27.12 17.61 -1.60
C GLY A 178 -27.41 16.11 -1.61
N ASN A 179 -28.41 15.73 -0.83
CA ASN A 179 -28.99 14.38 -0.84
C ASN A 179 -29.76 14.14 -2.15
N VAL A 180 -29.76 12.88 -2.62
CA VAL A 180 -30.48 12.47 -3.85
C VAL A 180 -31.98 12.75 -3.75
N ALA A 181 -32.55 12.64 -2.55
CA ALA A 181 -33.93 13.02 -2.26
C ALA A 181 -34.03 13.62 -0.85
N SER A 182 -35.05 14.46 -0.61
CA SER A 182 -35.26 15.16 0.67
C SER A 182 -35.44 14.22 1.87
N ASN A 183 -35.80 12.96 1.62
CA ASN A 183 -36.04 11.91 2.62
C ASN A 183 -34.96 10.81 2.67
N VAL A 184 -33.89 10.90 1.87
CA VAL A 184 -32.83 9.86 1.77
C VAL A 184 -31.46 10.47 2.03
N ALA A 185 -30.76 10.00 3.06
CA ALA A 185 -29.41 10.47 3.41
C ALA A 185 -28.30 9.82 2.55
N GLN A 186 -28.50 9.78 1.23
CA GLN A 186 -27.50 9.32 0.27
C GLN A 186 -27.12 10.48 -0.65
N GLN A 187 -25.86 10.51 -1.06
CA GLN A 187 -25.34 11.46 -2.05
C GLN A 187 -24.93 10.69 -3.31
N LEU A 188 -24.92 11.37 -4.46
CA LEU A 188 -24.33 10.78 -5.65
C LEU A 188 -22.82 10.90 -5.61
N ARG A 189 -22.16 9.85 -6.09
CA ARG A 189 -20.74 9.82 -6.37
C ARG A 189 -20.56 9.58 -7.86
N CYS A 190 -19.84 10.50 -8.48
CA CYS A 190 -19.58 10.50 -9.91
C CYS A 190 -18.08 10.28 -10.14
N TYR A 191 -17.75 9.43 -11.10
CA TYR A 191 -16.40 9.17 -11.57
C TYR A 191 -16.35 9.43 -13.06
N PHE A 192 -15.38 10.23 -13.49
CA PHE A 192 -15.14 10.56 -14.88
C PHE A 192 -13.71 10.15 -15.23
N VAL A 193 -13.59 9.09 -16.03
CA VAL A 193 -12.32 8.58 -16.53
C VAL A 193 -12.15 9.05 -17.96
N THR A 194 -10.97 9.59 -18.28
CA THR A 194 -10.65 10.09 -19.63
C THR A 194 -9.24 9.68 -20.03
N LYS A 195 -9.06 9.24 -21.26
CA LYS A 195 -7.74 8.90 -21.82
C LYS A 195 -6.89 10.17 -21.96
N CYS A 196 -5.64 10.10 -21.50
CA CYS A 196 -4.71 11.22 -21.52
C CYS A 196 -4.24 11.55 -22.94
N ASN A 197 -4.10 12.83 -23.23
CA ASN A 197 -3.48 13.39 -24.43
C ASN A 197 -2.29 14.27 -24.02
N PHE A 198 -1.11 13.66 -23.95
CA PHE A 198 0.11 14.30 -23.44
C PHE A 198 0.68 15.36 -24.40
N VAL A 199 1.29 16.40 -23.83
CA VAL A 199 2.11 17.37 -24.59
C VAL A 199 3.30 16.67 -25.23
N ASN A 200 4.02 15.86 -24.45
CA ASN A 200 5.06 14.95 -24.93
C ASN A 200 4.74 13.54 -24.42
N ALA A 201 4.38 12.62 -25.33
CA ALA A 201 4.01 11.25 -24.97
C ALA A 201 5.20 10.36 -24.54
N SER A 202 6.42 10.70 -24.96
CA SER A 202 7.62 9.90 -24.71
C SER A 202 8.82 10.81 -24.39
N PRO A 203 8.85 11.44 -23.20
CA PRO A 203 9.96 12.31 -22.80
C PRO A 203 11.25 11.51 -22.62
N ASP A 204 12.39 12.05 -23.06
CA ASP A 204 13.71 11.44 -22.83
C ASP A 204 14.08 11.58 -21.34
N ALA A 205 14.30 10.45 -20.66
CA ALA A 205 14.64 10.39 -19.23
C ALA A 205 15.88 11.20 -18.84
N LYS A 206 16.78 11.52 -19.79
CA LYS A 206 17.97 12.34 -19.55
C LYS A 206 17.75 13.84 -19.77
N SER A 207 16.61 14.23 -20.33
CA SER A 207 16.28 15.62 -20.62
C SER A 207 15.66 16.32 -19.41
N ALA A 208 15.83 17.65 -19.33
CA ALA A 208 15.15 18.46 -18.32
C ALA A 208 13.61 18.35 -18.42
N ASP A 209 13.10 18.18 -19.64
CA ASP A 209 11.68 18.00 -19.96
C ASP A 209 11.06 16.81 -19.22
N TYR A 210 11.83 15.76 -18.88
CA TYR A 210 11.34 14.60 -18.14
C TYR A 210 10.81 14.94 -16.74
N SER A 211 11.35 16.00 -16.14
CA SER A 211 10.97 16.48 -14.81
C SER A 211 10.07 17.71 -14.83
N ASP A 212 9.79 18.27 -16.01
CA ASP A 212 8.93 19.46 -16.17
C ASP A 212 7.48 19.02 -16.37
N ILE A 213 6.63 19.33 -15.39
CA ILE A 213 5.21 19.00 -15.39
C ILE A 213 4.51 19.52 -16.66
N ARG A 214 4.92 20.67 -17.20
CA ARG A 214 4.28 21.27 -18.39
C ARG A 214 4.57 20.50 -19.67
N LYS A 215 5.61 19.67 -19.69
CA LYS A 215 6.00 18.84 -20.84
C LYS A 215 5.38 17.46 -20.79
N VAL A 216 5.20 16.91 -19.59
CA VAL A 216 4.77 15.52 -19.39
C VAL A 216 3.27 15.38 -19.07
N SER A 217 2.56 16.49 -18.90
CA SER A 217 1.14 16.52 -18.57
C SER A 217 0.22 16.33 -19.77
N ASP A 218 -1.00 15.91 -19.47
CA ASP A 218 -2.15 16.00 -20.35
C ASP A 218 -2.49 17.46 -20.69
N GLN A 219 -2.85 17.72 -21.95
CA GLN A 219 -3.19 19.07 -22.43
C GLN A 219 -4.44 19.63 -21.74
N THR A 220 -5.43 18.79 -21.45
CA THR A 220 -6.68 19.19 -20.78
C THR A 220 -6.44 19.46 -19.29
N PHE A 221 -5.52 18.75 -18.66
CA PHE A 221 -5.07 19.07 -17.31
C PHE A 221 -4.42 20.46 -17.27
N LEU A 222 -3.48 20.75 -18.18
CA LEU A 222 -2.77 22.03 -18.20
C LEU A 222 -3.67 23.24 -18.47
N SER A 223 -4.76 23.06 -19.21
CA SER A 223 -5.72 24.14 -19.45
C SER A 223 -6.64 24.43 -18.26
N LYS A 224 -6.80 23.47 -17.33
CA LYS A 224 -7.66 23.62 -16.14
C LYS A 224 -6.88 23.94 -14.87
N VAL A 225 -5.66 23.43 -14.74
CA VAL A 225 -4.95 23.45 -13.45
C VAL A 225 -4.56 24.88 -13.06
N SER A 226 -4.87 25.27 -11.82
CA SER A 226 -4.44 26.57 -11.31
C SER A 226 -2.91 26.64 -11.14
N PRO A 227 -2.29 27.83 -11.23
CA PRO A 227 -0.85 27.98 -11.03
C PRO A 227 -0.33 27.36 -9.73
N ASN A 228 -1.08 27.54 -8.62
CA ASN A 228 -0.71 26.99 -7.32
C ASN A 228 -0.74 25.46 -7.28
N THR A 229 -1.79 24.83 -7.82
CA THR A 229 -1.84 23.35 -7.89
C THR A 229 -0.72 22.80 -8.77
N LEU A 230 -0.39 23.50 -9.86
CA LEU A 230 0.69 23.09 -10.75
C LEU A 230 2.05 23.13 -10.05
N GLU A 231 2.33 24.16 -9.25
CA GLU A 231 3.55 24.26 -8.43
C GLU A 231 3.64 23.14 -7.39
N ILE A 232 2.52 22.85 -6.70
CA ILE A 232 2.43 21.72 -5.76
C ILE A 232 2.77 20.41 -6.48
N TYR A 233 2.11 20.12 -7.60
CA TYR A 233 2.33 18.86 -8.33
C TYR A 233 3.76 18.77 -8.89
N GLN A 234 4.33 19.88 -9.35
CA GLN A 234 5.72 19.95 -9.82
C GLN A 234 6.71 19.60 -8.70
N SER A 235 6.52 20.15 -7.50
CA SER A 235 7.36 19.87 -6.32
C SER A 235 7.27 18.39 -5.92
N LEU A 236 6.05 17.85 -5.81
CA LEU A 236 5.85 16.43 -5.49
C LEU A 236 6.42 15.51 -6.56
N MET A 237 6.28 15.84 -7.84
CA MET A 237 6.84 15.06 -8.94
C MET A 237 8.36 14.96 -8.83
N GLN A 238 9.05 16.08 -8.61
CA GLN A 238 10.51 16.09 -8.41
C GLN A 238 10.91 15.27 -7.19
N ALA A 239 10.18 15.43 -6.08
CA ALA A 239 10.45 14.68 -4.87
C ALA A 239 10.26 13.17 -5.07
N ALA A 240 9.23 12.75 -5.79
CA ALA A 240 8.90 11.35 -6.03
C ALA A 240 9.79 10.71 -7.11
N LEU A 241 10.29 11.48 -8.09
CA LEU A 241 11.30 11.02 -9.05
C LEU A 241 12.61 10.62 -8.35
N ALA A 242 13.00 11.33 -7.29
CA ALA A 242 14.23 11.07 -6.55
C ALA A 242 14.16 9.86 -5.59
N ARG A 243 13.05 9.12 -5.54
CA ARG A 243 12.88 7.99 -4.62
C ARG A 243 11.99 6.88 -5.19
N THR A 244 11.90 5.79 -4.44
CA THR A 244 11.13 4.58 -4.75
C THR A 244 9.70 4.62 -4.18
N GLY A 245 9.53 5.04 -2.92
CA GLY A 245 8.23 5.13 -2.24
C GLY A 245 7.41 6.39 -2.55
N PRO A 246 6.14 6.45 -2.07
CA PRO A 246 5.26 7.57 -2.35
C PRO A 246 5.67 8.85 -1.59
N VAL A 247 5.29 10.00 -2.10
CA VAL A 247 5.43 11.30 -1.43
C VAL A 247 4.03 11.79 -1.09
N VAL A 248 3.77 12.08 0.18
CA VAL A 248 2.47 12.51 0.68
C VAL A 248 2.58 13.91 1.28
N GLU A 249 1.78 14.85 0.80
CA GLU A 249 1.70 16.19 1.37
C GLU A 249 0.27 16.52 1.76
N CYS A 250 0.11 17.27 2.86
CA CYS A 250 -1.20 17.72 3.33
C CYS A 250 -1.26 19.25 3.41
N TYR A 251 -2.39 19.77 2.97
CA TYR A 251 -2.65 21.20 2.87
C TYR A 251 -3.96 21.57 3.59
N GLU A 252 -3.93 22.71 4.27
CA GLU A 252 -5.14 23.33 4.82
C GLU A 252 -5.90 24.08 3.71
N VAL A 253 -7.23 24.08 3.80
CA VAL A 253 -8.10 24.75 2.84
C VAL A 253 -8.62 26.05 3.45
N GLU A 254 -8.30 27.21 2.84
CA GLU A 254 -8.61 28.54 3.38
C GLU A 254 -10.11 28.73 3.65
N GLY A 255 -10.49 29.05 4.89
CA GLY A 255 -11.90 29.30 5.23
C GLY A 255 -12.76 28.04 5.36
N ASN A 256 -12.20 26.83 5.24
CA ASN A 256 -12.88 25.57 5.55
C ASN A 256 -12.05 24.73 6.53
N SER A 257 -12.21 25.01 7.83
CA SER A 257 -11.49 24.28 8.90
C SER A 257 -11.75 22.76 8.93
N LEU A 258 -12.85 22.31 8.32
CA LEU A 258 -13.29 20.92 8.26
C LEU A 258 -12.84 20.17 7.00
N GLU A 259 -12.04 20.81 6.13
CA GLU A 259 -11.51 20.18 4.92
C GLU A 259 -9.98 20.20 4.92
N ARG A 260 -9.39 19.11 4.42
CA ARG A 260 -7.95 18.98 4.20
C ARG A 260 -7.70 18.36 2.84
N ARG A 261 -6.68 18.86 2.13
CA ARG A 261 -6.25 18.32 0.84
C ARG A 261 -5.00 17.47 1.04
N VAL A 262 -5.09 16.18 0.71
CA VAL A 262 -3.95 15.25 0.72
C VAL A 262 -3.54 15.00 -0.73
N VAL A 263 -2.27 15.22 -1.05
CA VAL A 263 -1.69 15.01 -2.38
C VAL A 263 -0.62 13.93 -2.28
N ILE A 264 -0.71 12.91 -3.13
CA ILE A 264 0.17 11.74 -3.10
C ILE A 264 0.79 11.57 -4.48
N ALA A 265 2.12 11.52 -4.57
CA ALA A 265 2.85 11.26 -5.81
C ALA A 265 3.65 9.97 -5.72
N TYR A 266 3.55 9.12 -6.74
CA TYR A 266 4.28 7.84 -6.82
C TYR A 266 4.52 7.43 -8.27
N ARG A 267 5.42 6.48 -8.48
CA ARG A 267 5.71 5.92 -9.82
C ARG A 267 4.59 4.97 -10.23
N HIS A 268 4.11 5.08 -11.46
CA HIS A 268 3.11 4.15 -12.00
C HIS A 268 3.60 2.70 -11.92
N ALA A 269 2.68 1.75 -11.67
CA ALA A 269 2.96 0.33 -11.47
C ALA A 269 3.90 -0.02 -10.29
N SER A 270 4.16 0.92 -9.38
CA SER A 270 4.85 0.62 -8.11
C SER A 270 3.92 0.03 -7.05
N THR A 271 2.61 0.15 -7.21
CA THR A 271 1.55 -0.45 -6.40
C THR A 271 0.31 -0.61 -7.27
N ASN A 272 -0.59 -1.52 -6.89
CA ASN A 272 -1.89 -1.72 -7.55
C ASN A 272 -3.02 -1.41 -6.55
N HIS A 273 -4.23 -1.12 -7.02
CA HIS A 273 -5.44 -0.85 -6.22
C HIS A 273 -5.30 0.25 -5.16
N PHE A 274 -4.28 1.11 -5.30
CA PHE A 274 -3.95 2.07 -4.26
C PHE A 274 -5.02 3.16 -4.12
N PHE A 275 -5.68 3.53 -5.21
CA PHE A 275 -6.73 4.54 -5.19
C PHE A 275 -7.98 4.07 -4.43
N SER A 276 -8.44 2.83 -4.67
CA SER A 276 -9.55 2.24 -3.90
C SER A 276 -9.16 1.97 -2.44
N ALA A 277 -7.97 1.42 -2.18
CA ALA A 277 -7.51 1.14 -0.82
C ALA A 277 -7.36 2.42 0.05
N MET A 278 -7.00 3.55 -0.57
CA MET A 278 -7.00 4.84 0.11
C MET A 278 -8.40 5.27 0.57
N SER A 279 -9.47 4.87 -0.15
CA SER A 279 -10.85 5.09 0.31
C SER A 279 -11.18 4.36 1.58
N ASP A 280 -10.85 3.08 1.62
CA ASP A 280 -11.07 2.25 2.80
C ASP A 280 -10.31 2.82 4.01
N LEU A 281 -9.08 3.31 3.77
CA LEU A 281 -8.27 3.98 4.79
C LEU A 281 -8.96 5.21 5.39
N TYR A 282 -9.34 6.19 4.55
CA TYR A 282 -9.92 7.41 5.11
C TYR A 282 -11.34 7.20 5.64
N HIS A 283 -12.11 6.25 5.07
CA HIS A 283 -13.42 5.85 5.60
C HIS A 283 -13.29 5.21 6.99
N PHE A 284 -12.29 4.37 7.21
CA PHE A 284 -12.01 3.77 8.52
C PHE A 284 -11.80 4.83 9.62
N TYR A 285 -11.21 5.97 9.28
CA TYR A 285 -11.02 7.11 10.18
C TYR A 285 -12.20 8.09 10.23
N GLY A 286 -13.36 7.74 9.68
CA GLY A 286 -14.56 8.59 9.69
C GLY A 286 -14.45 9.83 8.79
N LEU A 287 -13.61 9.78 7.77
CA LEU A 287 -13.50 10.81 6.75
C LEU A 287 -14.23 10.38 5.49
N TYR A 288 -14.54 11.32 4.62
CA TYR A 288 -15.01 11.05 3.27
C TYR A 288 -14.39 12.04 2.28
N SER A 289 -14.31 11.65 1.01
CA SER A 289 -13.86 12.55 -0.05
C SER A 289 -15.02 13.35 -0.66
N THR A 290 -14.85 14.66 -0.77
CA THR A 290 -15.73 15.54 -1.57
C THR A 290 -15.39 15.45 -3.05
N ARG A 291 -14.10 15.42 -3.37
CA ARG A 291 -13.57 15.25 -4.72
C ARG A 291 -12.20 14.58 -4.70
N LYS A 292 -11.86 13.90 -5.79
CA LYS A 292 -10.53 13.33 -6.01
C LYS A 292 -10.09 13.54 -7.45
N TYR A 293 -8.79 13.61 -7.64
CA TYR A 293 -8.16 13.70 -8.95
C TYR A 293 -7.03 12.68 -9.00
N VAL A 294 -6.96 11.89 -10.07
CA VAL A 294 -5.81 11.05 -10.40
C VAL A 294 -5.28 11.56 -11.72
N GLU A 295 -4.13 12.24 -11.67
CA GLU A 295 -3.42 12.71 -12.85
C GLU A 295 -2.23 11.79 -13.12
N ARG A 296 -2.13 11.34 -14.37
CA ARG A 296 -1.01 10.55 -14.86
C ARG A 296 -0.16 11.38 -15.80
N PHE A 297 1.15 11.14 -15.80
CA PHE A 297 2.12 11.88 -16.59
C PHE A 297 2.91 10.93 -17.49
N SER A 298 3.34 11.40 -18.66
CA SER A 298 4.04 10.58 -19.65
C SER A 298 5.42 10.09 -19.21
N ASN A 299 6.01 10.72 -18.18
CA ASN A 299 7.24 10.25 -17.55
C ASN A 299 7.04 9.05 -16.60
N GLY A 300 5.81 8.56 -16.44
CA GLY A 300 5.48 7.41 -15.59
C GLY A 300 5.16 7.79 -14.14
N MET A 301 4.90 9.05 -13.84
CA MET A 301 4.43 9.50 -12.53
C MET A 301 2.90 9.51 -12.45
N THR A 302 2.38 9.26 -11.25
CA THR A 302 0.97 9.39 -10.90
C THR A 302 0.85 10.31 -9.69
N ILE A 303 -0.06 11.29 -9.75
CA ILE A 303 -0.39 12.17 -8.63
C ILE A 303 -1.89 12.04 -8.32
N ILE A 304 -2.19 11.67 -7.08
CA ILE A 304 -3.56 11.62 -6.54
C ILE A 304 -3.75 12.82 -5.63
N SER A 305 -4.81 13.61 -5.84
CA SER A 305 -5.22 14.68 -4.93
C SER A 305 -6.60 14.38 -4.37
N ILE A 306 -6.70 14.25 -3.05
CA ILE A 306 -7.90 13.86 -2.32
C ILE A 306 -8.31 15.01 -1.40
N TYR A 307 -9.54 15.48 -1.52
CA TYR A 307 -10.12 16.47 -0.62
C TYR A 307 -10.98 15.76 0.41
N LEU A 308 -10.50 15.73 1.65
CA LEU A 308 -11.08 14.98 2.76
C LEU A 308 -11.86 15.90 3.69
N HIS A 309 -13.06 15.44 4.05
CA HIS A 309 -13.96 16.09 4.99
C HIS A 309 -14.32 15.12 6.12
N SER A 310 -14.57 15.66 7.31
CA SER A 310 -14.89 14.84 8.49
C SER A 310 -16.40 14.56 8.59
N LEU A 311 -16.75 13.29 8.84
CA LEU A 311 -18.07 12.92 9.34
C LEU A 311 -18.00 13.10 10.86
N ARG A 312 -18.76 14.07 11.40
CA ARG A 312 -18.90 14.38 12.85
C ARG A 312 -18.13 13.41 13.77
N GLY A 313 -16.97 13.81 14.27
CA GLY A 313 -16.05 12.92 14.98
C GLY A 313 -14.85 13.66 15.60
N PRO A 314 -13.75 12.96 15.94
CA PRO A 314 -12.54 13.59 16.50
C PRO A 314 -11.97 14.67 15.57
N PRO A 315 -11.07 15.56 16.06
CA PRO A 315 -10.51 16.64 15.26
C PRO A 315 -9.93 16.12 13.94
N ILE A 316 -10.34 16.69 12.81
CA ILE A 316 -9.95 16.26 11.46
C ILE A 316 -8.43 16.13 11.31
N GLU A 317 -7.66 17.01 11.95
CA GLU A 317 -6.20 17.02 11.94
C GLU A 317 -5.61 15.70 12.45
N SER A 318 -6.21 15.12 13.50
CA SER A 318 -5.75 13.85 14.07
C SER A 318 -6.02 12.69 13.13
N ALA A 319 -7.22 12.63 12.54
CA ALA A 319 -7.60 11.60 11.58
C ALA A 319 -6.71 11.66 10.32
N ILE A 320 -6.47 12.86 9.78
CA ILE A 320 -5.62 13.09 8.61
C ILE A 320 -4.17 12.67 8.89
N THR A 321 -3.65 12.97 10.08
CA THR A 321 -2.31 12.52 10.48
C THR A 321 -2.21 10.99 10.47
N GLN A 322 -3.26 10.28 10.91
CA GLN A 322 -3.27 8.81 10.86
C GLN A 322 -3.37 8.28 9.43
N VAL A 323 -4.25 8.86 8.60
CA VAL A 323 -4.35 8.50 7.17
C VAL A 323 -2.99 8.66 6.48
N ILE A 324 -2.30 9.77 6.72
CA ILE A 324 -0.99 10.03 6.10
C ILE A 324 0.06 9.01 6.56
N ARG A 325 0.09 8.65 7.85
CA ARG A 325 1.04 7.65 8.37
C ARG A 325 0.78 6.25 7.84
N GLU A 326 -0.49 5.86 7.76
CA GLU A 326 -0.91 4.51 7.36
C GLU A 326 -1.03 4.35 5.84
N ALA A 327 -1.04 5.44 5.07
CA ALA A 327 -0.94 5.41 3.62
C ALA A 327 0.31 4.65 3.13
N SER A 328 1.43 4.68 3.89
CA SER A 328 2.62 3.86 3.64
C SER A 328 2.33 2.36 3.62
N LEU A 329 1.57 1.90 4.62
CA LEU A 329 1.26 0.49 4.79
C LEU A 329 0.28 0.04 3.72
N VAL A 330 -0.69 0.89 3.39
CA VAL A 330 -1.61 0.67 2.27
C VAL A 330 -0.85 0.66 0.94
N PHE A 331 0.16 1.49 0.75
CA PHE A 331 1.01 1.45 -0.43
C PHE A 331 1.84 0.16 -0.52
N CYS A 332 2.37 -0.32 0.61
CA CYS A 332 3.13 -1.58 0.64
C CYS A 332 2.22 -2.80 0.42
N LEU A 333 1.00 -2.78 0.97
CA LEU A 333 0.05 -3.90 0.97
C LEU A 333 -1.37 -3.43 0.62
N PRO A 334 -1.61 -2.97 -0.62
CA PRO A 334 -2.91 -2.41 -1.02
C PRO A 334 -4.01 -3.47 -1.04
N ASN A 335 -3.66 -4.69 -1.45
CA ASN A 335 -4.57 -5.83 -1.58
C ASN A 335 -4.58 -6.71 -0.31
N ASN A 336 -4.72 -6.08 0.86
CA ASN A 336 -4.73 -6.81 2.12
C ASN A 336 -6.12 -7.41 2.40
N PRO A 337 -6.27 -8.75 2.44
CA PRO A 337 -7.57 -9.39 2.70
C PRO A 337 -8.13 -9.11 4.09
N PHE A 338 -7.30 -8.66 5.02
CA PHE A 338 -7.68 -8.33 6.39
C PHE A 338 -7.99 -6.84 6.59
N PHE A 339 -7.86 -6.02 5.55
CA PHE A 339 -8.25 -4.62 5.55
C PHE A 339 -9.32 -4.38 4.48
N GLN A 340 -10.55 -4.78 4.80
CA GLN A 340 -11.73 -4.57 3.98
C GLN A 340 -12.83 -3.86 4.78
N PRO A 341 -13.81 -3.23 4.13
CA PRO A 341 -14.91 -2.54 4.82
C PRO A 341 -15.71 -3.42 5.79
N SER A 342 -15.74 -4.73 5.53
CA SER A 342 -16.39 -5.75 6.37
C SER A 342 -15.54 -6.18 7.57
N THR A 343 -14.24 -5.89 7.57
CA THR A 343 -13.31 -6.31 8.61
C THR A 343 -13.19 -5.24 9.70
N HIS A 344 -12.92 -5.67 10.93
CA HIS A 344 -12.79 -4.76 12.09
C HIS A 344 -11.34 -4.41 12.43
N HIS A 345 -10.39 -4.83 11.59
CA HIS A 345 -8.97 -4.60 11.81
C HIS A 345 -8.57 -3.18 11.41
N ALA A 346 -7.76 -2.54 12.27
CA ALA A 346 -7.03 -1.35 11.85
C ALA A 346 -5.97 -1.73 10.80
N VAL A 347 -5.53 -0.76 9.99
CA VAL A 347 -4.55 -0.99 8.90
C VAL A 347 -3.28 -1.67 9.41
N GLN A 348 -2.77 -1.23 10.56
CA GLN A 348 -1.59 -1.83 11.18
C GLN A 348 -1.85 -3.28 11.64
N GLU A 349 -3.01 -3.55 12.24
CA GLU A 349 -3.40 -4.91 12.67
C GLU A 349 -3.53 -5.83 11.44
N ALA A 350 -4.14 -5.33 10.35
CA ALA A 350 -4.31 -6.06 9.11
C ALA A 350 -2.98 -6.32 8.39
N ALA A 351 -2.09 -5.33 8.30
CA ALA A 351 -0.77 -5.47 7.68
C ALA A 351 0.10 -6.48 8.44
N TYR A 352 0.06 -6.43 9.78
CA TYR A 352 0.69 -7.42 10.63
C TYR A 352 0.10 -8.81 10.40
N ALA A 353 -1.22 -8.95 10.43
CA ALA A 353 -1.89 -10.23 10.24
C ALA A 353 -1.58 -10.84 8.87
N TYR A 354 -1.47 -10.01 7.83
CA TYR A 354 -1.07 -10.45 6.50
C TYR A 354 0.36 -11.02 6.49
N CYS A 355 1.33 -10.31 7.05
CA CYS A 355 2.71 -10.78 7.12
C CYS A 355 2.84 -12.05 7.96
N ALA A 356 2.18 -12.11 9.11
CA ALA A 356 2.16 -13.28 9.98
C ALA A 356 1.44 -14.49 9.34
N SER A 357 0.40 -14.27 8.53
CA SER A 357 -0.25 -15.33 7.76
C SER A 357 0.66 -15.93 6.68
N ILE A 358 1.49 -15.10 6.05
CA ILE A 358 2.51 -15.55 5.09
C ILE A 358 3.56 -16.37 5.83
N PHE A 359 4.04 -15.90 6.97
CA PHE A 359 4.94 -16.67 7.83
C PHE A 359 4.34 -18.05 8.17
N SER A 360 3.09 -18.06 8.65
CA SER A 360 2.36 -19.28 9.00
C SER A 360 2.22 -20.23 7.80
N GLN A 361 1.96 -19.68 6.61
CA GLN A 361 1.90 -20.44 5.36
C GLN A 361 3.24 -21.11 5.00
N HIS A 362 4.38 -20.62 5.45
CA HIS A 362 5.67 -21.25 5.15
C HIS A 362 6.18 -22.15 6.28
N PHE A 363 5.87 -21.84 7.55
CA PHE A 363 6.59 -22.39 8.69
C PHE A 363 5.74 -23.16 9.72
N LEU A 364 4.42 -23.25 9.52
CA LEU A 364 3.60 -24.14 10.34
C LEU A 364 4.11 -25.58 10.22
N ASN A 365 4.38 -26.23 11.35
CA ASN A 365 4.84 -27.62 11.38
C ASN A 365 3.73 -28.54 10.87
N ARG A 366 3.87 -29.02 9.63
CA ARG A 366 2.83 -29.82 8.95
C ARG A 366 2.98 -31.32 9.16
N LEU A 367 4.14 -31.77 9.63
CA LEU A 367 4.49 -33.19 9.67
C LEU A 367 4.05 -33.86 10.98
N GLY A 368 4.00 -33.10 12.07
CA GLY A 368 3.54 -33.58 13.37
C GLY A 368 4.41 -34.71 13.97
N PRO A 369 4.09 -35.16 15.20
CA PRO A 369 4.88 -36.19 15.89
C PRO A 369 4.82 -37.56 15.21
N SER A 370 3.71 -37.87 14.53
CA SER A 370 3.52 -39.15 13.84
C SER A 370 4.48 -39.35 12.67
N TYR A 371 4.77 -38.29 11.89
CA TYR A 371 5.76 -38.36 10.83
C TYR A 371 7.17 -38.57 11.39
N LEU A 372 7.51 -37.89 12.49
CA LEU A 372 8.81 -38.07 13.15
C LEU A 372 8.99 -39.49 13.68
N ALA A 373 7.94 -40.08 14.26
CA ALA A 373 7.95 -41.48 14.67
C ALA A 373 8.13 -42.42 13.47
N LEU A 374 7.44 -42.16 12.35
CA LEU A 374 7.59 -42.94 11.12
C LEU A 374 9.01 -42.82 10.53
N LYS A 375 9.57 -41.60 10.51
CA LYS A 375 10.94 -41.32 10.07
C LYS A 375 11.96 -42.10 10.90
N GLY A 376 11.76 -42.18 12.22
CA GLY A 376 12.63 -42.96 13.11
C GLY A 376 12.55 -44.47 12.93
N LEU A 377 11.50 -44.99 12.30
CA LEU A 377 11.30 -46.43 12.05
C LEU A 377 11.79 -46.87 10.65
N LEU A 378 11.87 -45.95 9.69
CA LEU A 378 12.27 -46.24 8.31
C LEU A 378 13.76 -46.00 8.08
N ASN A 379 14.37 -46.76 7.16
CA ASN A 379 15.78 -46.58 6.79
C ASN A 379 15.91 -45.60 5.62
N GLU A 380 16.40 -44.39 5.87
CA GLU A 380 16.62 -43.37 4.84
C GLU A 380 17.71 -43.74 3.81
N SER A 381 18.56 -44.72 4.10
CA SER A 381 19.55 -45.21 3.13
C SER A 381 18.93 -46.11 2.05
N ASP A 382 17.70 -46.58 2.25
CA ASP A 382 16.93 -47.33 1.26
C ASP A 382 16.16 -46.35 0.35
N PRO A 383 16.48 -46.27 -0.95
CA PRO A 383 15.82 -45.34 -1.88
C PRO A 383 14.29 -45.51 -1.93
N MET A 384 13.77 -46.72 -1.75
CA MET A 384 12.32 -46.97 -1.78
C MET A 384 11.62 -46.39 -0.54
N GLN A 385 12.18 -46.62 0.64
CA GLN A 385 11.63 -46.10 1.91
C GLN A 385 11.77 -44.58 1.99
N ALA A 386 12.91 -44.04 1.53
CA ALA A 386 13.12 -42.59 1.41
C ALA A 386 12.12 -41.95 0.42
N GLY A 387 11.83 -42.60 -0.70
CA GLY A 387 10.82 -42.15 -1.66
C GLY A 387 9.42 -42.05 -1.04
N VAL A 388 8.96 -43.10 -0.35
CA VAL A 388 7.66 -43.11 0.34
C VAL A 388 7.58 -42.04 1.42
N LEU A 389 8.64 -41.87 2.22
CA LEU A 389 8.71 -40.86 3.27
C LEU A 389 8.63 -39.44 2.68
N ASN A 390 9.28 -39.20 1.53
CA ASN A 390 9.21 -37.93 0.81
C ASN A 390 7.82 -37.67 0.20
N ASP A 391 7.14 -38.70 -0.32
CA ASP A 391 5.78 -38.57 -0.83
C ASP A 391 4.76 -38.24 0.28
N ILE A 392 4.88 -38.89 1.44
CA ILE A 392 4.06 -38.59 2.62
C ILE A 392 4.34 -37.16 3.12
N LYS A 393 5.62 -36.78 3.19
CA LYS A 393 6.03 -35.41 3.55
C LYS A 393 5.41 -34.39 2.62
N ARG A 394 5.43 -34.63 1.30
CA ARG A 394 4.82 -33.74 0.30
C ARG A 394 3.31 -33.60 0.51
N ARG A 395 2.59 -34.70 0.72
CA ARG A 395 1.12 -34.67 0.95
C ARG A 395 0.72 -33.90 2.20
N PHE A 396 1.36 -34.17 3.34
CA PHE A 396 1.08 -33.41 4.57
C PHE A 396 1.40 -31.92 4.43
N ARG A 397 2.42 -31.58 3.64
CA ARG A 397 2.74 -30.19 3.35
C ARG A 397 1.69 -29.49 2.50
N GLU A 398 0.96 -30.21 1.65
CA GLU A 398 0.01 -29.64 0.69
C GLU A 398 -1.41 -29.49 1.25
N GLU A 399 -1.84 -30.35 2.18
CA GLU A 399 -3.27 -30.46 2.54
C GLU A 399 -3.66 -29.87 3.91
N THR A 400 -2.75 -29.71 4.87
CA THR A 400 -3.15 -29.41 6.27
C THR A 400 -3.39 -27.92 6.57
N PHE A 401 -2.58 -27.02 6.02
CA PHE A 401 -2.67 -25.57 6.29
C PHE A 401 -2.64 -24.77 4.99
N THR A 402 -3.83 -24.56 4.41
CA THR A 402 -3.98 -23.81 3.17
C THR A 402 -4.05 -22.30 3.46
N ARG A 403 -3.77 -21.47 2.45
CA ARG A 403 -3.94 -20.01 2.56
C ARG A 403 -5.37 -19.64 2.98
N GLN A 404 -6.35 -20.33 2.42
CA GLN A 404 -7.76 -20.10 2.74
C GLN A 404 -8.05 -20.43 4.21
N SER A 405 -7.63 -21.60 4.70
CA SER A 405 -7.88 -21.98 6.09
C SER A 405 -7.20 -21.04 7.09
N ILE A 406 -5.98 -20.57 6.82
CA ILE A 406 -5.30 -19.56 7.65
C ILE A 406 -6.08 -18.24 7.63
N THR A 407 -6.57 -17.80 6.46
CA THR A 407 -7.35 -16.57 6.32
C THR A 407 -8.66 -16.64 7.13
N GLU A 408 -9.35 -17.77 7.06
CA GLU A 408 -10.58 -18.02 7.82
C GLU A 408 -10.33 -17.96 9.33
N VAL A 409 -9.21 -18.51 9.83
CA VAL A 409 -8.82 -18.40 11.24
C VAL A 409 -8.58 -16.93 11.64
N VAL A 410 -7.81 -16.17 10.86
CA VAL A 410 -7.53 -14.76 11.17
C VAL A 410 -8.82 -13.95 11.27
N LEU A 411 -9.77 -14.16 10.35
CA LEU A 411 -11.07 -13.49 10.34
C LEU A 411 -12.00 -13.96 11.48
N ALA A 412 -11.89 -15.21 11.92
CA ALA A 412 -12.69 -15.77 13.00
C ALA A 412 -12.27 -15.29 14.40
N TYR A 413 -10.99 -14.92 14.60
CA TYR A 413 -10.45 -14.53 15.91
C TYR A 413 -9.87 -13.10 15.95
N PRO A 414 -10.64 -12.05 15.59
CA PRO A 414 -10.11 -10.69 15.46
C PRO A 414 -9.58 -10.11 16.78
N SER A 415 -10.15 -10.53 17.93
CA SER A 415 -9.67 -10.12 19.26
C SER A 415 -8.30 -10.70 19.60
N ILE A 416 -8.03 -11.96 19.21
CA ILE A 416 -6.74 -12.62 19.44
C ILE A 416 -5.68 -12.02 18.51
N ILE A 417 -6.01 -11.78 17.25
CA ILE A 417 -5.11 -11.12 16.29
C ILE A 417 -4.71 -9.73 16.79
N ARG A 418 -5.65 -8.99 17.38
CA ARG A 418 -5.35 -7.71 18.03
C ARG A 418 -4.38 -7.86 19.20
N LEU A 419 -4.53 -8.88 20.05
CA LEU A 419 -3.59 -9.13 21.16
C LEU A 419 -2.20 -9.54 20.67
N LEU A 420 -2.13 -10.36 19.62
CA LEU A 420 -0.89 -10.75 18.95
C LEU A 420 -0.19 -9.53 18.32
N TYR A 421 -0.94 -8.65 17.67
CA TYR A 421 -0.42 -7.38 17.18
C TYR A 421 0.09 -6.49 18.33
N VAL A 422 -0.64 -6.42 19.44
CA VAL A 422 -0.22 -5.66 20.63
C VAL A 422 1.12 -6.16 21.15
N ASN A 423 1.29 -7.48 21.27
CA ASN A 423 2.55 -8.11 21.67
C ASN A 423 3.70 -7.75 20.70
N PHE A 424 3.46 -7.83 19.39
CA PHE A 424 4.42 -7.40 18.35
C PHE A 424 4.79 -5.91 18.49
N ALA A 425 3.80 -5.06 18.65
CA ALA A 425 3.97 -3.62 18.73
C ALA A 425 4.77 -3.21 19.98
N LEU A 426 4.52 -3.82 21.14
CA LEU A 426 5.25 -3.49 22.37
C LEU A 426 6.77 -3.71 22.24
N VAL A 427 7.18 -4.66 21.40
CA VAL A 427 8.59 -4.96 21.14
C VAL A 427 9.18 -4.03 20.08
N HIS A 428 8.47 -3.81 18.96
CA HIS A 428 9.04 -3.15 17.78
C HIS A 428 8.63 -1.69 17.59
N TYR A 429 7.67 -1.20 18.37
CA TYR A 429 7.30 0.21 18.37
C TYR A 429 8.32 1.01 19.19
N ILE A 430 8.91 2.04 18.58
CA ILE A 430 9.86 2.89 19.28
C ILE A 430 9.08 3.73 20.29
N ASN A 431 9.23 3.42 21.58
CA ASN A 431 8.76 4.29 22.65
C ASN A 431 9.55 5.61 22.57
N ALA A 432 9.00 6.61 21.88
CA ALA A 432 9.50 7.97 21.88
C ALA A 432 9.34 8.56 23.30
N SER A 433 10.23 8.16 24.20
CA SER A 433 10.34 8.63 25.57
C SER A 433 10.77 10.11 25.64
N SER A 434 11.10 10.72 24.50
CA SER A 434 11.60 12.10 24.39
C SER A 434 10.64 13.10 23.74
N SER A 435 9.49 12.67 23.20
CA SER A 435 8.52 13.57 22.53
C SER A 435 7.09 13.27 22.95
N ARG A 436 6.86 13.40 24.26
CA ARG A 436 5.56 13.32 24.94
C ARG A 436 4.70 14.57 24.70
N GLN A 437 4.53 15.02 23.46
CA GLN A 437 3.74 16.23 23.17
C GLN A 437 2.66 15.98 22.09
N GLN A 438 1.42 15.84 22.60
CA GLN A 438 0.16 16.32 22.00
C GLN A 438 -0.32 15.78 20.64
N LEU A 439 0.04 14.56 20.23
CA LEU A 439 -0.65 13.90 19.11
C LEU A 439 -1.35 12.63 19.61
N MET A 440 -2.67 12.55 19.36
CA MET A 440 -3.49 11.39 19.69
C MET A 440 -2.86 10.13 19.10
N PRO A 441 -2.75 9.05 19.87
CA PRO A 441 -2.15 7.83 19.34
C PRO A 441 -3.00 7.20 18.22
N THR A 442 -2.41 6.34 17.38
CA THR A 442 -3.18 5.56 16.37
C THR A 442 -4.32 4.81 17.08
N LEU A 443 -5.40 4.44 16.41
CA LEU A 443 -6.46 3.63 17.06
C LEU A 443 -5.86 2.36 17.67
N SER A 444 -4.92 1.72 16.98
CA SER A 444 -4.14 0.59 17.48
C SER A 444 -3.32 0.93 18.72
N TYR A 445 -2.72 2.13 18.80
CA TYR A 445 -1.96 2.58 19.98
C TYR A 445 -2.85 3.04 21.14
N GLN A 446 -3.97 3.71 20.90
CA GLN A 446 -4.95 4.01 21.95
C GLN A 446 -5.45 2.72 22.59
N ARG A 447 -5.70 1.70 21.74
CA ARG A 447 -6.04 0.34 22.15
C ARG A 447 -4.91 -0.33 22.93
N LEU A 448 -3.63 -0.12 22.55
CA LEU A 448 -2.44 -0.56 23.30
C LEU A 448 -2.40 0.04 24.72
N GLN A 449 -2.79 1.30 24.90
CA GLN A 449 -2.77 1.97 26.20
C GLN A 449 -3.91 1.56 27.14
N THR A 450 -5.05 1.13 26.59
CA THR A 450 -6.24 0.72 27.39
C THR A 450 -6.22 -0.73 27.86
N GLY A 451 -5.42 -1.59 27.25
CA GLY A 451 -5.31 -3.01 27.61
C GLY A 451 -4.09 -3.28 28.48
N THR A 452 -4.22 -4.12 29.51
CA THR A 452 -3.06 -4.67 30.21
C THR A 452 -2.26 -5.51 29.22
N PRO A 453 -0.97 -5.22 28.97
CA PRO A 453 -0.16 -6.02 28.06
C PRO A 453 0.01 -7.43 28.63
N LEU A 454 -0.40 -8.44 27.87
CA LEU A 454 -0.25 -9.85 28.25
C LEU A 454 1.20 -10.30 28.02
N THR A 455 1.76 -11.08 28.94
CA THR A 455 3.03 -11.78 28.68
C THR A 455 2.84 -12.86 27.63
N ASP A 456 3.94 -13.38 27.07
CA ASP A 456 3.88 -14.48 26.09
C ASP A 456 3.14 -15.71 26.66
N GLU A 457 3.33 -16.01 27.95
CA GLU A 457 2.70 -17.14 28.65
C GLU A 457 1.20 -16.92 28.83
N GLU A 458 0.79 -15.71 29.19
CA GLU A 458 -0.62 -15.33 29.33
C GLU A 458 -1.33 -15.30 27.98
N LEU A 459 -0.67 -14.78 26.95
CA LEU A 459 -1.18 -14.76 25.58
C LEU A 459 -1.34 -16.19 25.03
N TYR A 460 -0.37 -17.05 25.31
CA TYR A 460 -0.45 -18.47 24.97
C TYR A 460 -1.61 -19.19 25.67
N ALA A 461 -1.80 -18.94 26.97
CA ALA A 461 -2.93 -19.48 27.72
C ALA A 461 -4.28 -18.97 27.18
N ASN A 462 -4.35 -17.70 26.77
CA ASN A 462 -5.53 -17.10 26.17
C ASN A 462 -5.86 -17.73 24.81
N ILE A 463 -4.86 -17.89 23.94
CA ILE A 463 -5.00 -18.57 22.65
C ILE A 463 -5.55 -19.99 22.85
N ARG A 464 -4.99 -20.78 23.77
CA ARG A 464 -5.46 -22.14 24.08
C ARG A 464 -6.90 -22.18 24.60
N LYS A 465 -7.33 -21.16 25.33
CA LYS A 465 -8.70 -21.06 25.86
C LYS A 465 -9.70 -20.63 24.79
N SER A 466 -9.28 -19.79 23.84
CA SER A 466 -10.15 -19.23 22.81
C SER A 466 -10.25 -20.07 21.54
N ALA A 467 -9.21 -20.83 21.19
CA ALA A 467 -9.21 -21.64 19.97
C ALA A 467 -10.26 -22.77 20.03
N SER A 468 -11.09 -22.87 18.99
CA SER A 468 -12.18 -23.85 18.93
C SER A 468 -11.70 -25.26 18.62
N ASN A 469 -10.56 -25.41 17.94
CA ASN A 469 -10.01 -26.68 17.49
C ASN A 469 -8.47 -26.63 17.41
N SER A 470 -7.84 -27.80 17.21
CA SER A 470 -6.38 -27.92 17.14
C SER A 470 -5.76 -27.23 15.91
N HIS A 471 -6.49 -27.15 14.80
CA HIS A 471 -6.01 -26.47 13.59
C HIS A 471 -5.90 -24.95 13.84
N ASP A 472 -6.96 -24.33 14.36
CA ASP A 472 -6.98 -22.90 14.69
C ASP A 472 -5.92 -22.55 15.74
N LEU A 473 -5.77 -23.42 16.75
CA LEU A 473 -4.75 -23.28 17.78
C LEU A 473 -3.36 -23.18 17.17
N GLN A 474 -2.99 -24.12 16.29
CA GLN A 474 -1.66 -24.13 15.65
C GLN A 474 -1.41 -22.87 14.82
N VAL A 475 -2.41 -22.40 14.06
CA VAL A 475 -2.30 -21.15 13.30
C VAL A 475 -2.04 -19.96 14.25
N LEU A 476 -2.82 -19.81 15.31
CA LEU A 476 -2.65 -18.72 16.28
C LEU A 476 -1.32 -18.81 17.05
N GLU A 477 -0.87 -20.02 17.40
CA GLU A 477 0.45 -20.25 18.01
C GLU A 477 1.58 -19.84 17.06
N SER A 478 1.45 -20.07 15.76
CA SER A 478 2.48 -19.68 14.80
C SER A 478 2.65 -18.16 14.66
N PHE A 479 1.60 -17.36 14.94
CA PHE A 479 1.71 -15.90 15.02
C PHE A 479 2.52 -15.46 16.25
N LEU A 480 2.38 -16.18 17.37
CA LEU A 480 3.21 -15.93 18.56
C LEU A 480 4.68 -16.32 18.30
N VAL A 481 4.91 -17.43 17.60
CA VAL A 481 6.26 -17.81 17.13
C VAL A 481 6.84 -16.74 16.21
N PHE A 482 6.05 -16.21 15.28
CA PHE A 482 6.47 -15.11 14.41
C PHE A 482 6.96 -13.92 15.23
N ASN A 483 6.16 -13.41 16.17
CA ASN A 483 6.53 -12.28 17.02
C ASN A 483 7.85 -12.50 17.76
N LYS A 484 8.01 -13.67 18.40
CA LYS A 484 9.18 -14.00 19.22
C LYS A 484 10.48 -14.01 18.43
N HIS A 485 10.43 -14.35 17.15
CA HIS A 485 11.63 -14.53 16.33
C HIS A 485 11.97 -13.32 15.46
N ILE A 486 11.18 -12.24 15.49
CA ILE A 486 11.55 -11.00 14.76
C ILE A 486 12.65 -10.28 15.53
N LEU A 487 13.81 -10.11 14.88
CA LEU A 487 14.94 -9.38 15.41
C LEU A 487 14.96 -7.92 14.95
N LYS A 488 14.59 -7.67 13.70
CA LYS A 488 14.45 -6.32 13.12
C LYS A 488 13.26 -6.28 12.17
N THR A 489 12.59 -5.15 12.10
CA THR A 489 11.55 -4.91 11.09
C THR A 489 11.49 -3.45 10.71
N ASN A 490 11.19 -3.18 9.45
CA ASN A 490 10.91 -1.82 8.98
C ASN A 490 9.43 -1.44 9.19
N PHE A 491 8.59 -2.26 9.83
CA PHE A 491 7.13 -2.05 9.94
C PHE A 491 6.71 -0.65 10.42
N TYR A 492 7.46 -0.06 11.37
CA TYR A 492 7.12 1.24 11.98
C TYR A 492 7.93 2.41 11.45
N THR A 493 8.85 2.20 10.49
CA THR A 493 9.78 3.24 10.03
C THR A 493 9.03 4.42 9.40
N PRO A 494 8.93 5.59 10.06
CA PRO A 494 8.35 6.76 9.45
C PRO A 494 9.39 7.43 8.56
N THR A 495 8.93 7.96 7.44
CA THR A 495 9.82 8.55 6.45
C THR A 495 9.80 10.09 6.58
N LYS A 496 10.94 10.71 6.25
CA LYS A 496 11.33 12.13 6.45
C LYS A 496 10.24 13.18 6.17
N ALA A 497 10.27 14.31 6.90
CA ALA A 497 9.72 15.59 6.45
C ALA A 497 10.85 16.48 5.90
N SER A 498 10.64 17.18 4.78
CA SER A 498 11.69 18.06 4.24
C SER A 498 11.91 19.26 5.19
N HIS A 499 13.18 19.69 5.29
CA HIS A 499 13.61 20.89 6.01
C HIS A 499 13.45 20.89 7.54
N SER A 500 14.27 20.10 8.24
CA SER A 500 14.82 20.60 9.50
C SER A 500 16.16 19.98 9.86
N THR A 501 17.17 20.84 9.97
CA THR A 501 18.51 20.57 10.48
C THR A 501 18.59 20.66 12.01
N SER A 502 17.46 20.70 12.74
CA SER A 502 17.45 20.78 14.21
C SER A 502 16.39 19.89 14.86
N VAL A 503 16.77 19.27 15.98
CA VAL A 503 15.98 18.28 16.72
C VAL A 503 14.72 18.89 17.36
N GLU A 504 14.68 20.21 17.57
CA GLU A 504 13.60 20.91 18.29
C GLU A 504 12.39 21.30 17.43
N SER A 505 12.45 21.17 16.11
CA SER A 505 11.44 21.74 15.18
C SER A 505 10.43 20.72 14.61
N THR A 506 10.42 19.47 15.08
CA THR A 506 9.51 18.43 14.56
C THR A 506 8.03 18.69 14.90
N ILE A 507 7.75 19.37 16.04
CA ILE A 507 6.36 19.68 16.48
C ILE A 507 5.80 20.90 15.75
N ALA A 508 6.65 21.87 15.39
CA ALA A 508 6.26 22.97 14.52
C ALA A 508 6.05 22.53 13.06
N CYS A 509 6.74 21.47 12.61
CA CYS A 509 6.66 20.96 11.25
C CYS A 509 5.30 20.27 10.98
N LEU A 510 4.77 19.46 11.90
CA LEU A 510 3.44 18.83 11.71
C LEU A 510 2.26 19.81 11.80
N THR A 511 2.46 20.99 12.39
CA THR A 511 1.45 22.07 12.46
C THR A 511 1.72 23.23 11.50
N ARG A 512 2.86 23.27 10.78
CA ARG A 512 3.18 24.37 9.83
C ARG A 512 3.84 23.95 8.51
N HIS A 513 4.44 22.77 8.38
CA HIS A 513 5.25 22.31 7.21
C HIS A 513 4.95 20.81 6.90
N GLY A 514 3.84 20.54 6.21
CA GLY A 514 3.22 19.21 6.10
C GLY A 514 3.68 18.31 4.94
N THR A 515 4.98 18.21 4.66
CA THR A 515 5.51 17.23 3.68
C THR A 515 5.92 15.95 4.40
N LEU A 516 5.23 14.84 4.17
CA LEU A 516 5.66 13.50 4.60
C LEU A 516 6.16 12.71 3.39
N PHE A 517 7.45 12.45 3.36
CA PHE A 517 7.97 11.45 2.46
C PHE A 517 7.63 10.07 2.98
N VAL A 518 7.42 9.07 2.11
CA VAL A 518 7.35 7.64 2.43
C VAL A 518 8.41 6.89 1.60
N SER A 519 9.25 6.08 2.24
CA SER A 519 10.31 5.30 1.57
C SER A 519 9.99 3.82 1.53
N GLN A 520 9.09 3.34 2.38
CA GLN A 520 8.75 1.93 2.43
C GLN A 520 7.98 1.54 1.17
N VAL A 521 8.52 0.54 0.47
CA VAL A 521 7.89 -0.09 -0.71
C VAL A 521 7.62 -1.58 -0.50
N ALA A 522 8.12 -2.13 0.60
CA ALA A 522 7.91 -3.51 1.05
C ALA A 522 8.13 -3.59 2.57
N LEU A 523 7.49 -4.55 3.22
CA LEU A 523 7.70 -4.87 4.62
C LEU A 523 8.73 -5.99 4.75
N SER A 524 9.72 -5.79 5.61
CA SER A 524 10.84 -6.72 5.79
C SER A 524 11.00 -7.10 7.26
N PHE A 525 11.32 -8.37 7.49
CA PHE A 525 11.47 -8.97 8.81
C PHE A 525 12.75 -9.80 8.85
N ARG A 526 13.73 -9.38 9.66
CA ARG A 526 14.92 -10.18 9.99
C ARG A 526 14.52 -11.14 11.11
N LEU A 527 14.50 -12.44 10.83
CA LEU A 527 14.00 -13.49 11.72
C LEU A 527 15.15 -14.34 12.28
N ASP A 528 15.11 -14.69 13.57
CA ASP A 528 15.89 -15.78 14.14
C ASP A 528 15.35 -17.12 13.62
N PRO A 529 16.11 -17.90 12.84
CA PRO A 529 15.63 -19.15 12.25
C PRO A 529 15.53 -20.33 13.23
N ALA A 530 15.74 -20.13 14.54
CA ALA A 530 15.65 -21.17 15.56
C ALA A 530 14.29 -21.92 15.62
N PHE A 531 13.22 -21.35 15.06
CA PHE A 531 11.92 -22.01 14.95
C PHE A 531 11.85 -23.10 13.86
N LEU A 532 12.82 -23.17 12.95
CA LEU A 532 12.81 -24.13 11.86
C LEU A 532 13.04 -25.56 12.38
N PRO A 533 12.21 -26.54 12.02
CA PRO A 533 12.37 -27.91 12.49
C PRO A 533 13.57 -28.60 11.83
N GLU A 534 14.49 -29.13 12.64
CA GLU A 534 15.69 -29.85 12.19
C GLU A 534 15.35 -31.05 11.29
N ALA A 535 14.20 -31.68 11.51
CA ALA A 535 13.72 -32.79 10.69
C ALA A 535 13.46 -32.41 9.22
N GLU A 536 13.18 -31.13 8.94
CA GLU A 536 12.96 -30.60 7.59
C GLU A 536 14.15 -29.79 7.09
N TYR A 537 14.83 -29.07 7.99
CA TYR A 537 15.95 -28.18 7.70
C TYR A 537 17.15 -28.60 8.57
N PRO A 538 17.97 -29.57 8.11
CA PRO A 538 19.02 -30.19 8.94
C PRO A 538 20.11 -29.24 9.44
N MET A 539 20.30 -28.11 8.76
CA MET A 539 21.23 -27.07 9.16
C MET A 539 20.44 -25.79 9.36
N THR A 540 20.38 -25.29 10.59
CA THR A 540 19.75 -24.01 10.87
C THR A 540 20.54 -22.88 10.18
N PRO A 541 19.90 -22.04 9.35
CA PRO A 541 20.53 -20.86 8.79
C PRO A 541 21.08 -19.94 9.89
N TYR A 542 22.08 -19.13 9.56
CA TYR A 542 22.54 -18.05 10.45
C TYR A 542 21.59 -16.86 10.44
N GLY A 543 20.97 -16.59 9.29
CA GLY A 543 20.01 -15.51 9.16
C GLY A 543 18.96 -15.76 8.09
N LEU A 544 17.75 -15.30 8.40
CA LEU A 544 16.58 -15.32 7.54
C LEU A 544 16.01 -13.90 7.46
N VAL A 545 15.75 -13.42 6.25
CA VAL A 545 14.94 -12.23 6.00
C VAL A 545 13.73 -12.62 5.18
N MET A 546 12.54 -12.26 5.64
CA MET A 546 11.30 -12.35 4.90
C MET A 546 10.92 -10.96 4.40
N VAL A 547 10.60 -10.82 3.12
CA VAL A 547 10.21 -9.56 2.49
C VAL A 547 8.85 -9.73 1.83
N VAL A 548 7.91 -8.83 2.10
CA VAL A 548 6.55 -8.84 1.56
C VAL A 548 6.30 -7.51 0.88
N GLY A 549 6.15 -7.53 -0.44
CA GLY A 549 5.77 -6.35 -1.24
C GLY A 549 4.32 -6.43 -1.72
N SER A 550 3.90 -5.39 -2.43
CA SER A 550 2.55 -5.29 -2.99
C SER A 550 2.25 -6.36 -4.05
N ASP A 551 3.30 -6.84 -4.73
CA ASP A 551 3.27 -7.65 -5.95
C ASP A 551 4.31 -8.78 -5.96
N PHE A 552 4.95 -9.05 -4.81
CA PHE A 552 5.90 -10.16 -4.69
C PHE A 552 6.06 -10.64 -3.24
N ARG A 553 6.60 -11.85 -3.11
CA ARG A 553 7.12 -12.39 -1.85
C ARG A 553 8.60 -12.70 -1.99
N GLY A 554 9.37 -12.47 -0.94
CA GLY A 554 10.82 -12.63 -0.97
C GLY A 554 11.36 -13.30 0.28
N PHE A 555 12.41 -14.10 0.09
CA PHE A 555 13.22 -14.64 1.18
C PHE A 555 14.70 -14.38 0.91
N HIS A 556 15.46 -14.19 1.97
CA HIS A 556 16.92 -14.18 1.96
C HIS A 556 17.43 -15.11 3.07
N LEU A 557 18.30 -16.04 2.71
CA LEU A 557 18.90 -17.00 3.64
C LEU A 557 20.41 -16.91 3.59
N ARG A 558 21.06 -17.02 4.75
CA ARG A 558 22.51 -17.13 4.88
C ARG A 558 22.91 -18.11 5.97
N PHE A 559 23.97 -18.88 5.75
CA PHE A 559 24.46 -19.94 6.65
C PHE A 559 25.67 -19.54 7.51
N LYS A 560 26.27 -18.37 7.27
CA LYS A 560 27.30 -17.77 8.12
C LYS A 560 27.08 -16.27 8.23
N ASP A 561 27.81 -15.64 9.15
CA ASP A 561 27.78 -14.19 9.36
C ASP A 561 28.24 -13.41 8.12
N VAL A 562 29.36 -13.84 7.52
CA VAL A 562 29.79 -13.39 6.20
C VAL A 562 29.41 -14.47 5.20
N ALA A 563 28.46 -14.18 4.32
CA ALA A 563 27.97 -15.13 3.33
C ALA A 563 27.59 -14.42 2.03
N ARG A 564 27.80 -15.13 0.92
CA ARG A 564 27.54 -14.63 -0.43
C ARG A 564 26.61 -15.57 -1.19
N GLY A 565 25.73 -15.01 -2.00
CA GLY A 565 25.14 -15.76 -3.09
C GLY A 565 24.03 -15.04 -3.84
N GLY A 566 23.56 -15.74 -4.88
CA GLY A 566 22.67 -15.22 -5.91
C GLY A 566 21.29 -14.81 -5.42
N ILE A 567 20.70 -13.77 -6.01
CA ILE A 567 19.26 -13.48 -5.91
C ILE A 567 18.57 -14.03 -7.16
N ARG A 568 17.60 -14.92 -6.98
CA ARG A 568 16.83 -15.55 -8.07
C ARG A 568 15.43 -14.95 -8.17
N ILE A 569 14.96 -14.74 -9.39
CA ILE A 569 13.55 -14.44 -9.67
C ILE A 569 12.86 -15.72 -10.14
N ILE A 570 11.90 -16.20 -9.37
CA ILE A 570 11.08 -17.37 -9.70
C ILE A 570 9.91 -16.91 -10.54
N ARG A 571 9.92 -17.21 -11.85
CA ARG A 571 8.83 -16.84 -12.77
C ARG A 571 7.79 -17.95 -12.87
N SER A 572 6.52 -17.58 -12.76
CA SER A 572 5.38 -18.48 -12.95
C SER A 572 4.71 -18.23 -14.30
N ARG A 573 4.33 -19.30 -15.01
CA ARG A 573 3.71 -19.20 -16.34
C ARG A 573 2.18 -19.06 -16.28
N ASN A 574 1.56 -19.58 -15.24
CA ASN A 574 0.11 -19.60 -15.03
C ASN A 574 -0.21 -19.69 -13.52
N LYS A 575 -1.50 -19.59 -13.16
CA LYS A 575 -1.99 -19.59 -11.77
C LYS A 575 -1.62 -20.86 -11.02
N GLU A 576 -1.62 -22.00 -11.70
CA GLU A 576 -1.27 -23.30 -11.12
C GLU A 576 0.22 -23.34 -10.76
N ASN A 577 1.10 -22.93 -11.67
CA ASN A 577 2.54 -22.82 -11.42
C ASN A 577 2.83 -21.78 -10.33
N TYR A 578 2.12 -20.66 -10.31
CA TYR A 578 2.25 -19.66 -9.25
C TYR A 578 1.89 -20.25 -7.89
N SER A 579 0.77 -20.96 -7.78
CA SER A 579 0.35 -21.61 -6.54
C SER A 579 1.37 -22.65 -6.03
N ILE A 580 2.00 -23.41 -6.94
CA ILE A 580 3.07 -24.36 -6.59
C ILE A 580 4.32 -23.62 -6.11
N ASN A 581 4.82 -22.66 -6.88
CA ASN A 581 6.01 -21.88 -6.54
C ASN A 581 5.83 -21.15 -5.21
N LEU A 582 4.63 -20.60 -4.97
CA LEU A 582 4.28 -19.91 -3.73
C LEU A 582 4.41 -20.81 -2.50
N ARG A 583 4.06 -22.10 -2.62
CA ARG A 583 4.19 -23.06 -1.52
C ARG A 583 5.64 -23.50 -1.30
N GLN A 584 6.42 -23.63 -2.38
CA GLN A 584 7.77 -24.20 -2.35
C GLN A 584 8.89 -23.16 -2.27
N GLN A 585 8.56 -21.86 -2.37
CA GLN A 585 9.55 -20.77 -2.46
C GLN A 585 10.62 -20.83 -1.37
N PHE A 586 10.23 -21.01 -0.11
CA PHE A 586 11.17 -21.08 1.00
C PHE A 586 12.07 -22.32 0.92
N ASP A 587 11.51 -23.49 0.56
CA ASP A 587 12.28 -24.72 0.42
C ASP A 587 13.30 -24.61 -0.72
N GLU A 588 12.91 -24.02 -1.85
CA GLU A 588 13.83 -23.73 -2.95
C GLU A 588 14.96 -22.80 -2.46
N ASN A 589 14.62 -21.71 -1.76
CA ASN A 589 15.60 -20.77 -1.25
C ASN A 589 16.58 -21.45 -0.28
N TYR A 590 16.08 -22.27 0.63
CA TYR A 590 16.89 -23.02 1.60
C TYR A 590 17.83 -24.00 0.91
N ASN A 591 17.32 -24.83 0.00
CA ASN A 591 18.14 -25.82 -0.70
C ASN A 591 19.24 -25.18 -1.54
N LEU A 592 18.94 -24.05 -2.19
CA LEU A 592 19.92 -23.29 -2.96
C LEU A 592 20.99 -22.67 -2.05
N ALA A 593 20.60 -22.04 -0.93
CA ALA A 593 21.53 -21.46 0.03
C ALA A 593 22.39 -22.54 0.71
N PHE A 594 21.81 -23.68 1.05
CA PHE A 594 22.49 -24.81 1.68
C PHE A 594 23.53 -25.42 0.73
N THR A 595 23.13 -25.67 -0.52
CA THR A 595 24.06 -26.15 -1.57
C THR A 595 25.20 -25.15 -1.79
N GLN A 596 24.91 -23.84 -1.77
CA GLN A 596 25.95 -22.81 -1.86
C GLN A 596 26.90 -22.86 -0.66
N SER A 597 26.39 -23.14 0.53
CA SER A 597 27.22 -23.27 1.75
C SER A 597 28.18 -24.46 1.66
N LEU A 598 27.72 -25.59 1.12
CA LEU A 598 28.56 -26.76 0.88
C LEU A 598 29.64 -26.48 -0.16
N LYS A 599 29.31 -25.75 -1.24
CA LYS A 599 30.29 -25.31 -2.25
C LYS A 599 31.33 -24.35 -1.67
N ASN A 600 30.91 -23.47 -0.77
CA ASN A 600 31.77 -22.49 -0.12
C ASN A 600 32.55 -23.06 1.08
N SER A 601 32.54 -24.38 1.30
CA SER A 601 33.21 -25.04 2.44
C SER A 601 34.73 -24.76 2.50
N THR A 602 35.35 -24.43 1.37
CA THR A 602 36.79 -24.15 1.24
C THR A 602 37.17 -22.67 1.38
N ILE A 603 36.20 -21.75 1.47
CA ILE A 603 36.43 -20.31 1.60
C ILE A 603 35.89 -19.78 2.95
N PRO A 604 36.38 -18.62 3.45
CA PRO A 604 35.90 -18.06 4.71
C PRO A 604 34.41 -17.68 4.69
N GLU A 605 33.86 -17.35 3.53
CA GLU A 605 32.47 -16.98 3.34
C GLU A 605 31.53 -18.20 3.40
N GLY A 606 30.33 -18.03 3.97
CA GLY A 606 29.26 -19.02 3.90
C GLY A 606 28.43 -18.91 2.63
N GLY A 607 27.48 -19.83 2.46
CA GLY A 607 26.48 -19.73 1.40
C GLY A 607 25.31 -18.84 1.80
N ALA A 608 24.88 -17.98 0.87
CA ALA A 608 23.62 -17.25 0.95
C ALA A 608 22.81 -17.40 -0.33
N LYS A 609 21.52 -17.09 -0.26
CA LYS A 609 20.64 -17.03 -1.45
C LYS A 609 19.43 -16.15 -1.18
N GLY A 610 19.04 -15.36 -2.17
CA GLY A 610 17.74 -14.69 -2.19
C GLY A 610 16.81 -15.33 -3.23
N THR A 611 15.51 -15.37 -2.94
CA THR A 611 14.48 -15.71 -3.93
C THR A 611 13.37 -14.68 -3.90
N ILE A 612 12.95 -14.21 -5.06
CA ILE A 612 11.81 -13.32 -5.26
C ILE A 612 10.80 -14.07 -6.11
N LEU A 613 9.56 -14.14 -5.64
CA LEU A 613 8.42 -14.69 -6.38
C LEU A 613 7.47 -13.54 -6.70
N PRO A 614 7.54 -12.97 -7.92
CA PRO A 614 6.60 -11.97 -8.39
C PRO A 614 5.22 -12.59 -8.65
N GLU A 615 4.15 -11.80 -8.49
CA GLU A 615 2.82 -12.15 -9.01
C GLU A 615 2.84 -12.25 -10.55
N LEU A 616 1.90 -12.99 -11.14
CA LEU A 616 1.94 -13.40 -12.56
C LEU A 616 2.20 -12.26 -13.56
N GLU A 617 1.53 -11.13 -13.38
CA GLU A 617 1.61 -9.97 -14.29
C GLU A 617 2.51 -8.85 -13.75
N SER A 618 3.20 -9.09 -12.63
CA SER A 618 4.06 -8.08 -12.01
C SER A 618 5.38 -7.92 -12.77
N ASN A 619 5.96 -6.72 -12.70
CA ASN A 619 7.24 -6.42 -13.33
C ASN A 619 8.39 -7.00 -12.46
N PRO A 620 9.15 -8.00 -12.94
CA PRO A 620 10.19 -8.65 -12.13
C PRO A 620 11.29 -7.69 -11.64
N ARG A 621 11.63 -6.69 -12.45
CA ARG A 621 12.62 -5.68 -12.09
C ARG A 621 12.12 -4.81 -10.94
N ALA A 622 10.87 -4.36 -11.00
CA ALA A 622 10.29 -3.58 -9.91
C ALA A 622 10.26 -4.38 -8.60
N CYS A 623 9.92 -5.68 -8.67
CA CYS A 623 9.96 -6.57 -7.50
C CYS A 623 11.38 -6.72 -6.93
N PHE A 624 12.40 -6.81 -7.78
CA PHE A 624 13.81 -6.80 -7.36
C PHE A 624 14.21 -5.49 -6.68
N GLU A 625 13.85 -4.35 -7.28
CA GLU A 625 14.15 -3.03 -6.72
C GLU A 625 13.51 -2.86 -5.34
N LYS A 626 12.24 -3.24 -5.18
CA LYS A 626 11.52 -3.24 -3.90
C LYS A 626 12.12 -4.20 -2.86
N TYR A 627 12.52 -5.40 -3.29
CA TYR A 627 13.18 -6.38 -2.41
C TYR A 627 14.48 -5.84 -1.83
N VAL A 628 15.32 -5.24 -2.68
CA VAL A 628 16.58 -4.62 -2.25
C VAL A 628 16.31 -3.43 -1.31
N ASP A 629 15.36 -2.56 -1.65
CA ASP A 629 15.01 -1.39 -0.83
C ASP A 629 14.50 -1.79 0.56
N GLY A 630 13.62 -2.80 0.63
CA GLY A 630 13.11 -3.33 1.90
C GLY A 630 14.20 -3.97 2.77
N ILE A 631 15.19 -4.64 2.19
CA ILE A 631 16.34 -5.16 2.95
C ILE A 631 17.24 -4.00 3.43
N LEU A 632 17.49 -3.00 2.58
CA LEU A 632 18.27 -1.83 2.96
C LEU A 632 17.63 -1.05 4.13
N ASP A 633 16.29 -1.03 4.22
CA ASP A 633 15.59 -0.47 5.39
C ASP A 633 15.97 -1.16 6.72
N LEU A 634 16.43 -2.41 6.70
CA LEU A 634 16.88 -3.15 7.88
C LEU A 634 18.37 -2.96 8.18
N LEU A 635 19.18 -2.64 7.17
CA LEU A 635 20.64 -2.55 7.27
C LEU A 635 21.13 -1.13 7.56
N ILE A 636 20.44 -0.13 7.01
CA ILE A 636 20.86 1.26 7.07
C ILE A 636 20.35 1.88 8.39
N PRO A 637 21.25 2.43 9.24
CA PRO A 637 20.83 3.14 10.43
C PRO A 637 19.90 4.32 10.08
N GLY A 638 18.97 4.66 10.98
CA GLY A 638 18.02 5.79 10.80
C GLY A 638 18.62 7.20 10.82
N LYS A 639 19.84 7.36 10.29
CA LYS A 639 20.51 8.63 10.01
C LYS A 639 20.55 8.94 8.51
N SER A 640 20.12 8.01 7.66
CA SER A 640 20.22 8.12 6.21
C SER A 640 19.04 8.86 5.57
N PRO A 641 19.22 9.43 4.36
CA PRO A 641 18.15 10.12 3.65
C PRO A 641 16.93 9.20 3.43
N GLY A 642 15.84 9.44 4.17
CA GLY A 642 14.59 8.68 4.06
C GLY A 642 14.14 8.01 5.36
N ILE A 643 15.06 7.59 6.23
CA ILE A 643 14.76 6.88 7.49
C ILE A 643 15.17 7.81 8.64
N LYS A 644 14.22 8.31 9.44
CA LYS A 644 14.54 9.23 10.57
C LYS A 644 14.61 8.51 11.92
N ASP A 645 13.71 7.56 12.16
CA ASP A 645 13.66 6.88 13.44
C ASP A 645 14.39 5.53 13.33
N PRO A 646 15.31 5.23 14.27
CA PRO A 646 16.03 3.97 14.25
C PRO A 646 15.04 2.83 14.48
N ILE A 647 15.04 1.83 13.60
CA ILE A 647 14.27 0.60 13.86
C ILE A 647 14.74 -0.05 15.16
N VAL A 648 13.84 -0.80 15.81
CA VAL A 648 14.23 -1.64 16.94
C VAL A 648 15.12 -2.77 16.41
N ASP A 649 16.38 -2.76 16.83
CA ASP A 649 17.37 -3.78 16.49
C ASP A 649 17.64 -4.68 17.70
N LEU A 650 17.00 -5.84 17.74
CA LEU A 650 17.24 -6.84 18.79
C LEU A 650 18.48 -7.70 18.50
N TYR A 651 19.00 -7.67 17.27
CA TYR A 651 20.19 -8.41 16.89
C TYR A 651 21.47 -7.75 17.45
N ASN A 652 21.48 -6.42 17.57
CA ASN A 652 22.53 -5.62 18.23
C ASN A 652 23.96 -5.88 17.70
N ARG A 653 24.08 -6.26 16.43
CA ARG A 653 25.37 -6.47 15.75
C ARG A 653 25.33 -5.86 14.34
N PRO A 654 26.48 -5.34 13.85
CA PRO A 654 26.61 -4.94 12.45
C PRO A 654 26.27 -6.11 11.54
N GLU A 655 25.49 -5.85 10.50
CA GLU A 655 25.05 -6.87 9.55
C GLU A 655 25.43 -6.41 8.13
N ALA A 656 26.11 -7.29 7.41
CA ALA A 656 26.57 -7.06 6.05
C ALA A 656 26.03 -8.16 5.13
N LEU A 657 25.47 -7.77 3.99
CA LEU A 657 24.98 -8.71 2.97
C LEU A 657 25.75 -8.53 1.66
N PHE A 658 26.03 -9.66 1.01
CA PHE A 658 26.78 -9.73 -0.25
C PHE A 658 25.96 -10.49 -1.30
N PHE A 659 25.27 -9.74 -2.16
CA PHE A 659 24.43 -10.30 -3.21
C PHE A 659 25.23 -10.68 -4.45
N GLY A 660 24.80 -11.75 -5.10
CA GLY A 660 25.27 -12.15 -6.43
C GLY A 660 24.12 -12.18 -7.43
N PRO A 661 24.45 -12.23 -8.73
CA PRO A 661 23.46 -12.50 -9.76
C PRO A 661 23.03 -13.97 -9.73
N ASP A 662 21.81 -14.23 -10.17
CA ASP A 662 21.28 -15.55 -10.51
C ASP A 662 20.27 -15.41 -11.66
N GLU A 663 19.49 -16.45 -11.93
CA GLU A 663 18.40 -16.47 -12.89
C GLU A 663 17.49 -15.24 -12.70
N GLY A 664 17.47 -14.39 -13.74
CA GLY A 664 16.64 -13.20 -13.81
C GLY A 664 17.17 -11.95 -13.12
N THR A 665 18.42 -11.91 -12.62
CA THR A 665 18.94 -10.73 -11.89
C THR A 665 20.30 -10.18 -12.34
N ALA A 666 20.94 -10.81 -13.34
CA ALA A 666 22.29 -10.46 -13.76
C ALA A 666 22.47 -8.98 -14.15
N ASP A 667 21.51 -8.40 -14.86
CA ASP A 667 21.54 -7.01 -15.35
C ASP A 667 21.21 -5.96 -14.28
N MET A 668 20.79 -6.39 -13.07
CA MET A 668 20.32 -5.49 -12.01
C MET A 668 21.33 -5.30 -10.87
N MET A 669 22.47 -6.00 -10.88
CA MET A 669 23.49 -5.91 -9.83
C MET A 669 24.15 -4.53 -9.74
N ASP A 670 24.35 -3.86 -10.88
CA ASP A 670 24.90 -2.50 -10.94
C ASP A 670 23.94 -1.50 -10.30
N TRP A 671 22.63 -1.61 -10.61
CA TRP A 671 21.60 -0.78 -10.01
C TRP A 671 21.57 -0.95 -8.49
N ALA A 672 21.57 -2.19 -7.98
CA ALA A 672 21.50 -2.43 -6.54
C ALA A 672 22.70 -1.87 -5.76
N ALA A 673 23.92 -1.91 -6.32
CA ALA A 673 25.09 -1.29 -5.70
C ALA A 673 25.02 0.24 -5.69
N LEU A 674 24.58 0.85 -6.80
CA LEU A 674 24.42 2.30 -6.89
C LEU A 674 23.28 2.80 -5.99
N HIS A 675 22.16 2.09 -5.95
CA HIS A 675 21.03 2.39 -5.06
C HIS A 675 21.46 2.33 -3.59
N ALA A 676 22.22 1.30 -3.19
CA ALA A 676 22.77 1.21 -1.84
C ALA A 676 23.69 2.40 -1.51
N ARG A 677 24.49 2.87 -2.49
CA ARG A 677 25.34 4.07 -2.34
C ARG A 677 24.49 5.34 -2.12
N GLU A 678 23.48 5.55 -2.95
CA GLU A 678 22.58 6.71 -2.88
C GLU A 678 21.81 6.76 -1.55
N ARG A 679 21.42 5.58 -1.06
CA ARG A 679 20.77 5.40 0.25
C ARG A 679 21.72 5.55 1.44
N GLY A 680 23.02 5.70 1.21
CA GLY A 680 24.03 5.90 2.25
C GLY A 680 24.46 4.63 2.97
N TYR A 681 24.42 3.46 2.32
CA TYR A 681 24.95 2.21 2.88
C TYR A 681 26.48 2.19 2.76
N ASP A 682 27.20 2.11 3.88
CA ASP A 682 28.66 2.23 3.93
C ASP A 682 29.39 1.19 3.06
N GLN A 683 28.84 -0.04 3.00
CA GLN A 683 29.44 -1.17 2.29
C GLN A 683 28.88 -1.36 0.86
N TRP A 684 28.35 -0.29 0.24
CA TRP A 684 27.73 -0.36 -1.09
C TRP A 684 28.61 -0.99 -2.18
N LYS A 685 29.95 -0.81 -2.11
CA LYS A 685 30.88 -1.39 -3.09
C LYS A 685 30.86 -2.92 -3.10
N SER A 686 30.75 -3.53 -1.92
CA SER A 686 30.72 -4.97 -1.74
C SER A 686 29.31 -5.54 -1.68
N PHE A 687 28.28 -4.69 -1.66
CA PHE A 687 26.89 -5.10 -1.54
C PHE A 687 26.43 -6.05 -2.65
N THR A 688 26.92 -5.86 -3.89
CA THR A 688 26.67 -6.79 -5.00
C THR A 688 27.97 -7.24 -5.68
N THR A 689 27.92 -8.40 -6.33
CA THR A 689 28.98 -8.97 -7.16
C THR A 689 28.50 -9.17 -8.60
N GLY A 690 29.40 -9.45 -9.55
CA GLY A 690 29.04 -9.51 -10.98
C GLY A 690 28.78 -8.13 -11.62
N LYS A 691 29.36 -7.08 -11.04
CA LYS A 691 29.23 -5.70 -11.52
C LYS A 691 30.01 -5.46 -12.80
N SER A 692 29.69 -4.38 -13.52
CA SER A 692 30.49 -3.98 -14.69
C SER A 692 31.93 -3.57 -14.30
N ALA A 693 32.92 -4.11 -15.02
CA ALA A 693 34.33 -3.93 -14.71
C ALA A 693 34.82 -2.48 -14.86
N GLY A 694 34.38 -1.80 -15.93
CA GLY A 694 34.84 -0.45 -16.27
C GLY A 694 34.25 0.68 -15.42
N LEU A 695 33.12 0.47 -14.75
CA LEU A 695 32.39 1.53 -14.01
C LEU A 695 32.38 1.30 -12.50
N LEU A 696 32.29 0.04 -12.05
CA LEU A 696 32.06 -0.30 -10.64
C LEU A 696 33.05 -1.31 -10.08
N GLY A 697 34.16 -1.56 -10.81
CA GLY A 697 35.26 -2.42 -10.37
C GLY A 697 34.88 -3.90 -10.26
N GLY A 698 33.93 -4.36 -11.07
CA GLY A 698 33.66 -5.80 -11.20
C GLY A 698 34.83 -6.56 -11.83
N ILE A 699 34.93 -7.85 -11.50
CA ILE A 699 35.92 -8.75 -12.11
C ILE A 699 35.26 -9.38 -13.35
N PRO A 700 35.74 -9.11 -14.57
CA PRO A 700 35.15 -9.69 -15.77
C PRO A 700 35.45 -11.19 -15.82
N HIS A 701 34.42 -12.03 -15.79
CA HIS A 701 34.57 -13.48 -15.92
C HIS A 701 34.86 -13.91 -17.38
N ASP A 702 34.49 -13.10 -18.38
CA ASP A 702 34.64 -13.42 -19.80
C ASP A 702 36.07 -13.24 -20.31
N ALA A 703 36.86 -12.35 -19.70
CA ALA A 703 38.24 -12.07 -20.13
C ALA A 703 39.22 -13.21 -19.79
N VAL A 704 38.87 -14.08 -18.85
CA VAL A 704 39.75 -15.19 -18.42
C VAL A 704 39.60 -16.42 -19.33
N ARG A 705 38.52 -16.51 -20.12
CA ARG A 705 38.27 -17.64 -21.03
C ARG A 705 39.05 -17.54 -22.35
N SER A 706 39.63 -16.38 -22.67
CA SER A 706 40.39 -16.15 -23.90
C SER A 706 41.91 -16.36 -23.79
N GLU A 707 42.45 -16.62 -22.59
CA GLU A 707 43.90 -16.76 -22.36
C GLU A 707 44.38 -18.21 -22.18
N PHE A 708 43.49 -19.19 -22.17
CA PHE A 708 43.86 -20.60 -22.08
C PHE A 708 43.34 -21.39 -23.29
N PRO A 709 44.19 -22.13 -24.02
CA PRO A 709 43.73 -22.99 -25.10
C PRO A 709 42.79 -24.08 -24.53
N PRO A 710 41.74 -24.47 -25.27
CA PRO A 710 40.77 -25.45 -24.81
C PRO A 710 41.48 -26.78 -24.50
N THR A 711 41.17 -27.33 -23.33
CA THR A 711 41.65 -28.67 -22.96
C THR A 711 40.69 -29.72 -23.49
N ALA A 712 41.17 -30.94 -23.72
CA ALA A 712 40.42 -32.04 -24.34
C ALA A 712 39.10 -32.45 -23.64
N ALA A 713 38.74 -31.83 -22.49
CA ALA A 713 37.46 -32.01 -21.82
C ALA A 713 36.31 -31.17 -22.43
N ASP A 714 36.60 -30.20 -23.29
CA ASP A 714 35.58 -29.29 -23.87
C ASP A 714 34.81 -29.89 -25.07
N PHE A 715 35.07 -31.14 -25.45
CA PHE A 715 34.46 -31.79 -26.63
C PHE A 715 33.34 -32.81 -26.32
N GLU A 716 32.99 -33.06 -25.05
CA GLU A 716 31.93 -34.03 -24.71
C GLU A 716 30.54 -33.42 -24.43
N GLU A 717 30.39 -32.09 -24.41
CA GLU A 717 29.12 -31.44 -24.04
C GLU A 717 28.26 -30.97 -25.23
N THR A 718 28.48 -31.52 -26.43
CA THR A 718 27.61 -31.33 -27.60
C THR A 718 27.20 -32.64 -28.24
N THR A 719 26.59 -33.52 -27.46
CA THR A 719 25.63 -34.52 -27.95
C THR A 719 24.84 -35.03 -26.75
N HIS A 720 23.67 -34.45 -26.48
CA HIS A 720 22.43 -35.15 -26.11
C HIS A 720 21.26 -34.18 -25.96
#